data_AF-A0A977L9K1-F1
#
_entry.id   AF-A0A977L9K1-F1
#
_cell.length_a   1.000
_cell.length_b   1.000
_cell.length_c   1.000
_cell.angle_alpha   90.00
_cell.angle_beta   90.00
_cell.angle_gamma   90.00
#
_symmetry.space_group_name_H-M   'P 1'
#
loop_
_entity.id
_entity.type
_entity.pdbx_description
1 polymer ?
#
loop_
_entity_poly.entity_id
_entity_poly.type
_entity_poly.pdbx_seq_one_letter_code
_entity_poly.pdbx_strand_id
1 'polypeptide(L)'
;MGELSGASKQSGVKLVVEIVEEAAKWAYCDTNGISVDDPRLTMSDWKKWLTKFSWYTDDYSVLYPIIIEELLNPRQTRKDFFLKIINPDIPSSRGYEILCELMHLELIDTVLTGNFDNCLYKASIQVRKPPVIHLIKTPFDLSTFSYTPKYPQLIYLHGSVEHYTDQNLVDEIQTLNPELSSTLKPLLKDRPLFVIGYRGSEPSVMKNLFLDNLSYTNNFHQGIYWCILKRDLEQAQANESLLAPHLRELIKGAGNNFQFIPIDGFDELMKKEIWGKLRATQIDLKAKPVFVQQDNVCAPSYDTRLVGENTIGALEVALLRERIKNYCSRLDIKVYEEDWWFYQQMVRLKVAELVANDKYELTSSGILLFSSKTQEYLPQAHTILRFEGSEEWLREVTSFSSEREVSFENLSTGIIERKIEGNIWNQLNEITDTLTLINRPFRLKGELSENVYPYPTLALKEIIVNSIVHRDYSILIPVVIRVSADRIVFTSPGGLVEEVKRQLLSESLEDEIRKGKRGIKGYRNPVLADLFYGAGAMDKEGSGLSDVVKQVMNGGSAITFGPTVTEENFEVVIYRRIEEVDKETLTATPITTTTINVKEPVRFACNLFEILKLPRVIYHADTDVRRRQEIYNALNNAWTPSFLLLRERIWSFYDLSKATSPLKQFIDVGTLEEITIEEFLDLNNGTKELVQLLNDSMIQHLFSVGLRVDTKKKRAYFTKNIDGSPKEISYQGRIKKATRTVAKPRINKVTGKVYYWEHKSIWFSFERLGAVWYLLINPAYVFTIDGIKQLLKSEKVNILSTKKASRDYNMSVHNDLTFWASYISVNSESVFLLRSNMRTSERQKIVDSDLPEIVLSSKLPIASVHDVSIVDPFVEPSDLEDIEDIEKELEQLAKEEQDKERKKDGN
;
A
#
# COMPACT_ATOMS: atom_id res chain seq x y z
N MET A 1 -36.42 -9.04 10.95
CA MET A 1 -34.98 -8.81 10.62
C MET A 1 -34.81 -7.60 9.69
N GLY A 2 -34.21 -6.51 10.20
CA GLY A 2 -34.33 -5.14 9.68
C GLY A 2 -33.57 -4.78 8.40
N GLU A 3 -33.85 -3.56 7.91
CA GLU A 3 -33.85 -3.18 6.49
C GLU A 3 -32.63 -2.43 5.98
N LEU A 4 -31.66 -2.12 6.85
CA LEU A 4 -30.47 -1.37 6.48
C LEU A 4 -29.44 -2.31 5.83
N SER A 5 -28.92 -1.88 4.66
CA SER A 5 -27.75 -2.41 3.93
C SER A 5 -27.90 -3.47 2.83
N GLY A 6 -29.10 -3.73 2.28
CA GLY A 6 -29.26 -4.68 1.17
C GLY A 6 -28.34 -4.41 -0.05
N ALA A 7 -28.25 -3.15 -0.49
CA ALA A 7 -27.35 -2.72 -1.57
C ALA A 7 -25.90 -2.43 -1.10
N SER A 8 -25.74 -1.94 0.13
CA SER A 8 -24.43 -1.55 0.69
C SER A 8 -23.61 -2.71 1.27
N LYS A 9 -24.17 -3.92 1.41
CA LYS A 9 -23.51 -5.07 2.05
C LYS A 9 -22.15 -5.39 1.46
N GLN A 10 -22.02 -5.40 0.14
CA GLN A 10 -20.75 -5.68 -0.55
C GLN A 10 -19.72 -4.55 -0.38
N SER A 11 -20.16 -3.36 0.04
CA SER A 11 -19.31 -2.21 0.39
C SER A 11 -18.86 -2.22 1.85
N GLY A 12 -19.09 -3.32 2.58
CA GLY A 12 -18.71 -3.46 3.99
C GLY A 12 -19.70 -2.86 5.00
N VAL A 13 -20.85 -2.36 4.55
CA VAL A 13 -21.90 -1.88 5.45
C VAL A 13 -22.64 -3.08 6.04
N LYS A 14 -22.74 -3.10 7.37
CA LYS A 14 -23.28 -4.23 8.13
C LYS A 14 -24.80 -4.33 7.98
N LEU A 15 -25.32 -5.54 7.98
CA LEU A 15 -26.76 -5.81 8.05
C LEU A 15 -27.29 -5.48 9.44
N VAL A 16 -28.60 -5.24 9.56
CA VAL A 16 -29.23 -4.97 10.85
C VAL A 16 -28.89 -6.02 11.90
N VAL A 17 -28.86 -7.30 11.54
CA VAL A 17 -28.48 -8.38 12.47
C VAL A 17 -27.08 -8.17 13.05
N GLU A 18 -26.12 -7.80 12.22
CA GLU A 18 -24.73 -7.56 12.61
C GLU A 18 -24.60 -6.27 13.43
N ILE A 19 -25.37 -5.23 13.10
CA ILE A 19 -25.40 -3.97 13.87
C ILE A 19 -25.97 -4.20 15.28
N VAL A 20 -27.06 -4.98 15.40
CA VAL A 20 -27.64 -5.36 16.70
C VAL A 20 -26.62 -6.11 17.55
N GLU A 21 -25.92 -7.08 16.98
CA GLU A 21 -24.90 -7.86 17.70
C GLU A 21 -23.72 -6.99 18.16
N GLU A 22 -23.28 -6.04 17.34
CA GLU A 22 -22.21 -5.11 17.70
C GLU A 22 -22.62 -4.04 18.70
N ALA A 23 -23.83 -3.49 18.57
CA ALA A 23 -24.37 -2.56 19.55
C ALA A 23 -24.47 -3.23 20.93
N ALA A 24 -24.92 -4.48 20.96
CA ALA A 24 -24.97 -5.26 22.18
C ALA A 24 -23.58 -5.56 22.76
N LYS A 25 -22.61 -5.93 21.91
CA LYS A 25 -21.22 -6.11 22.33
C LYS A 25 -20.65 -4.82 22.92
N TRP A 26 -20.86 -3.68 22.24
CA TRP A 26 -20.36 -2.38 22.67
C TRP A 26 -20.92 -1.99 24.04
N ALA A 27 -22.25 -2.07 24.20
CA ALA A 27 -22.91 -1.77 25.47
C ALA A 27 -22.47 -2.70 26.60
N TYR A 28 -22.29 -4.00 26.30
CA TYR A 28 -21.76 -4.97 27.25
C TYR A 28 -20.34 -4.61 27.70
N CYS A 29 -19.46 -4.24 26.76
CA CYS A 29 -18.08 -3.84 27.07
C CYS A 29 -18.04 -2.57 27.93
N ASP A 30 -18.83 -1.57 27.57
CA ASP A 30 -18.96 -0.31 28.32
C ASP A 30 -19.43 -0.56 29.76
N THR A 31 -20.49 -1.37 29.93
CA THR A 31 -21.05 -1.71 31.24
C THR A 31 -20.06 -2.47 32.13
N ASN A 32 -19.18 -3.30 31.55
CA ASN A 32 -18.24 -4.14 32.29
C ASN A 32 -16.81 -3.54 32.35
N GLY A 33 -16.57 -2.36 31.77
CA GLY A 33 -15.25 -1.73 31.72
C GLY A 33 -14.21 -2.54 30.92
N ILE A 34 -14.65 -3.29 29.90
CA ILE A 34 -13.80 -4.13 29.05
C ILE A 34 -13.56 -3.42 27.72
N SER A 35 -12.37 -3.55 27.15
CA SER A 35 -12.10 -3.04 25.80
C SER A 35 -12.91 -3.80 24.74
N VAL A 36 -13.51 -3.09 23.79
CA VAL A 36 -14.29 -3.68 22.68
C VAL A 36 -13.42 -4.61 21.81
N ASP A 37 -12.11 -4.39 21.79
CA ASP A 37 -11.13 -5.14 21.00
C ASP A 37 -10.46 -6.28 21.81
N ASP A 38 -10.96 -6.62 23.01
CA ASP A 38 -10.43 -7.73 23.80
C ASP A 38 -10.68 -9.09 23.09
N PRO A 39 -9.61 -9.86 22.76
CA PRO A 39 -9.73 -11.14 22.04
C PRO A 39 -10.41 -12.26 22.85
N ARG A 40 -10.66 -12.06 24.16
CA ARG A 40 -11.33 -13.05 25.04
C ARG A 40 -12.86 -12.98 24.97
N LEU A 41 -13.42 -11.91 24.37
CA LEU A 41 -14.86 -11.73 24.24
C LEU A 41 -15.45 -12.68 23.21
N THR A 42 -16.49 -13.44 23.60
CA THR A 42 -17.20 -14.37 22.72
C THR A 42 -18.66 -13.96 22.54
N MET A 43 -19.28 -14.31 21.41
CA MET A 43 -20.68 -13.99 21.10
C MET A 43 -21.67 -14.49 22.17
N SER A 44 -21.31 -15.53 22.90
CA SER A 44 -22.13 -16.08 23.99
C SER A 44 -22.22 -15.15 25.20
N ASP A 45 -21.24 -14.27 25.41
CA ASP A 45 -21.15 -13.42 26.61
C ASP A 45 -22.24 -12.34 26.59
N TRP A 46 -22.30 -11.55 25.51
CA TRP A 46 -23.32 -10.51 25.38
C TRP A 46 -24.69 -11.06 24.98
N LYS A 47 -24.80 -12.19 24.26
CA LYS A 47 -26.12 -12.81 23.98
C LYS A 47 -26.81 -13.29 25.26
N LYS A 48 -26.09 -13.95 26.17
CA LYS A 48 -26.66 -14.34 27.48
C LYS A 48 -27.04 -13.14 28.34
N TRP A 49 -26.32 -12.03 28.18
CA TRP A 49 -26.65 -10.78 28.85
C TRP A 49 -27.91 -10.13 28.27
N LEU A 50 -28.05 -10.07 26.94
CA LEU A 50 -29.24 -9.56 26.25
C LEU A 50 -30.51 -10.30 26.64
N THR A 51 -30.47 -11.64 26.78
CA THR A 51 -31.65 -12.43 27.16
C THR A 51 -32.18 -12.13 28.56
N LYS A 52 -31.45 -11.36 29.38
CA LYS A 52 -31.92 -10.96 30.73
C LYS A 52 -32.88 -9.77 30.69
N PHE A 53 -32.92 -9.02 29.59
CA PHE A 53 -33.81 -7.86 29.47
C PHE A 53 -35.24 -8.30 29.12
N SER A 54 -36.23 -7.71 29.79
CA SER A 54 -37.65 -8.06 29.62
C SER A 54 -38.22 -7.73 28.24
N TRP A 55 -37.57 -6.84 27.50
CA TRP A 55 -37.95 -6.41 26.15
C TRP A 55 -37.24 -7.20 25.03
N TYR A 56 -36.36 -8.15 25.36
CA TYR A 56 -35.65 -8.94 24.36
C TYR A 56 -36.60 -9.78 23.50
N THR A 57 -36.34 -9.83 22.19
CA THR A 57 -37.07 -10.63 21.21
C THR A 57 -36.11 -11.22 20.18
N ASP A 58 -36.44 -12.40 19.64
CA ASP A 58 -35.64 -13.03 18.57
C ASP A 58 -35.87 -12.39 17.19
N ASP A 59 -36.82 -11.45 17.07
CA ASP A 59 -36.97 -10.65 15.84
C ASP A 59 -36.04 -9.43 15.84
N TYR A 60 -34.90 -9.57 15.15
CA TYR A 60 -33.90 -8.51 14.99
C TYR A 60 -34.42 -7.21 14.32
N SER A 61 -35.56 -7.23 13.60
CA SER A 61 -36.16 -5.96 13.11
C SER A 61 -36.69 -5.12 14.26
N VAL A 62 -37.36 -5.78 15.19
CA VAL A 62 -38.01 -5.16 16.35
C VAL A 62 -36.96 -4.87 17.42
N LEU A 63 -35.99 -5.75 17.58
CA LEU A 63 -34.90 -5.61 18.54
C LEU A 63 -33.95 -4.45 18.21
N TYR A 64 -33.75 -4.12 16.92
CA TYR A 64 -32.83 -3.06 16.49
C TYR A 64 -33.09 -1.70 17.14
N PRO A 65 -34.24 -1.04 16.94
CA PRO A 65 -34.47 0.28 17.50
C PRO A 65 -34.45 0.26 19.03
N ILE A 66 -34.94 -0.82 19.66
CA ILE A 66 -34.95 -1.00 21.11
C ILE A 66 -33.53 -1.04 21.67
N ILE A 67 -32.59 -1.76 21.05
CA ILE A 67 -31.20 -1.82 21.49
C ILE A 67 -30.51 -0.46 21.35
N ILE A 68 -30.74 0.24 20.24
CA ILE A 68 -30.14 1.57 20.03
C ILE A 68 -30.66 2.57 21.08
N GLU A 69 -31.94 2.49 21.44
CA GLU A 69 -32.59 3.36 22.41
C GLU A 69 -32.20 3.05 23.86
N GLU A 70 -32.20 1.78 24.26
CA GLU A 70 -32.00 1.37 25.64
C GLU A 70 -30.50 1.24 26.00
N LEU A 71 -29.66 0.77 25.07
CA LEU A 71 -28.29 0.37 25.38
C LEU A 71 -27.21 1.38 24.95
N LEU A 72 -27.49 2.29 24.02
CA LEU A 72 -26.51 3.27 23.52
C LEU A 72 -26.77 4.69 24.07
N ASN A 73 -26.77 4.81 25.40
CA ASN A 73 -26.93 6.07 26.12
C ASN A 73 -25.63 6.50 26.82
N PRO A 74 -25.28 7.80 26.86
CA PRO A 74 -26.00 8.95 26.30
C PRO A 74 -25.84 9.08 24.76
N ARG A 75 -26.54 10.05 24.14
CA ARG A 75 -26.55 10.28 22.68
C ARG A 75 -25.17 10.35 22.02
N GLN A 76 -24.14 10.79 22.76
CA GLN A 76 -22.76 10.80 22.29
C GLN A 76 -22.22 9.39 21.97
N THR A 77 -22.44 8.42 22.87
CA THR A 77 -22.00 7.02 22.69
C THR A 77 -22.62 6.40 21.44
N ARG A 78 -23.89 6.68 21.17
CA ARG A 78 -24.58 6.27 19.95
C ARG A 78 -23.94 6.87 18.70
N LYS A 79 -23.61 8.16 18.71
CA LYS A 79 -22.91 8.81 17.60
C LYS A 79 -21.54 8.17 17.36
N ASP A 80 -20.76 7.95 18.40
CA ASP A 80 -19.42 7.36 18.30
C ASP A 80 -19.49 5.91 17.76
N PHE A 81 -20.48 5.13 18.21
CA PHE A 81 -20.79 3.80 17.68
C PHE A 81 -21.07 3.83 16.17
N PHE A 82 -22.01 4.67 15.75
CA PHE A 82 -22.41 4.74 14.35
C PHE A 82 -21.32 5.33 13.46
N LEU A 83 -20.56 6.34 13.90
CA LEU A 83 -19.43 6.87 13.14
C LEU A 83 -18.35 5.80 12.87
N LYS A 84 -18.13 4.87 13.82
CA LYS A 84 -17.22 3.73 13.64
C LYS A 84 -17.72 2.73 12.59
N ILE A 85 -19.04 2.55 12.44
CA ILE A 85 -19.63 1.51 11.58
C ILE A 85 -20.01 2.02 10.19
N ILE A 86 -20.43 3.28 10.07
CA ILE A 86 -20.97 3.88 8.84
C ILE A 86 -19.90 4.10 7.76
N ASN A 87 -18.64 4.22 8.16
CA ASN A 87 -17.51 4.45 7.25
C ASN A 87 -16.52 3.28 7.32
N PRO A 88 -16.84 2.10 6.76
CA PRO A 88 -15.89 1.00 6.69
C PRO A 88 -14.65 1.39 5.86
N ASP A 89 -13.49 0.81 6.19
CA ASP A 89 -12.23 0.93 5.44
C ASP A 89 -12.23 0.14 4.11
N ILE A 90 -13.38 -0.42 3.75
CA ILE A 90 -13.58 -1.19 2.52
C ILE A 90 -14.01 -0.21 1.42
N PRO A 91 -13.43 -0.28 0.20
CA PRO A 91 -13.88 0.54 -0.93
C PRO A 91 -15.34 0.23 -1.29
N SER A 92 -16.03 1.21 -1.87
CA SER A 92 -17.40 1.04 -2.32
C SER A 92 -17.49 -0.03 -3.42
N SER A 93 -18.59 -0.78 -3.43
CA SER A 93 -18.79 -1.88 -4.37
C SER A 93 -18.95 -1.38 -5.80
N ARG A 94 -18.76 -2.28 -6.78
CA ARG A 94 -18.79 -1.91 -8.20
C ARG A 94 -20.15 -1.39 -8.63
N GLY A 95 -21.23 -1.78 -7.95
CA GLY A 95 -22.57 -1.25 -8.19
C GLY A 95 -22.68 0.25 -7.93
N TYR A 96 -22.07 0.76 -6.85
CA TYR A 96 -22.07 2.20 -6.55
C TYR A 96 -21.22 3.00 -7.54
N GLU A 97 -20.10 2.45 -7.98
CA GLU A 97 -19.26 3.06 -9.01
C GLU A 97 -20.02 3.24 -10.33
N ILE A 98 -20.86 2.27 -10.70
CA ILE A 98 -21.71 2.35 -11.89
C ILE A 98 -22.87 3.32 -11.69
N LEU A 99 -23.50 3.33 -10.51
CA LEU A 99 -24.54 4.30 -10.18
C LEU A 99 -24.02 5.74 -10.32
N CYS A 100 -22.79 5.99 -9.88
CA CYS A 100 -22.08 7.25 -10.10
C CYS A 100 -21.92 7.60 -11.59
N GLU A 101 -21.55 6.63 -12.44
CA GLU A 101 -21.46 6.85 -13.89
C GLU A 101 -22.84 7.15 -14.50
N LEU A 102 -23.91 6.47 -14.08
CA LEU A 102 -25.28 6.76 -14.54
C LEU A 102 -25.73 8.16 -14.14
N MET A 103 -25.37 8.59 -12.93
CA MET A 103 -25.66 9.95 -12.45
C MET A 103 -24.88 11.01 -13.24
N HIS A 104 -23.62 10.73 -13.56
CA HIS A 104 -22.79 11.60 -14.41
C HIS A 104 -23.33 11.76 -15.83
N LEU A 105 -23.91 10.70 -16.38
CA LEU A 105 -24.55 10.72 -17.69
C LEU A 105 -25.94 11.38 -17.69
N GLU A 106 -26.39 11.88 -16.53
CA GLU A 106 -27.72 12.48 -16.31
C GLU A 106 -28.87 11.49 -16.62
N LEU A 107 -28.60 10.18 -16.55
CA LEU A 107 -29.62 9.13 -16.67
C LEU A 107 -30.38 8.92 -15.35
N ILE A 108 -29.73 9.25 -14.23
CA ILE A 108 -30.31 9.26 -12.88
C ILE A 108 -29.88 10.56 -12.21
N ASP A 109 -30.82 11.42 -11.86
CA ASP A 109 -30.54 12.73 -11.27
C ASP A 109 -30.87 12.80 -9.77
N THR A 110 -31.68 11.87 -9.25
CA THR A 110 -32.06 11.82 -7.82
C THR A 110 -31.95 10.40 -7.29
N VAL A 111 -31.24 10.26 -6.17
CA VAL A 111 -31.14 9.00 -5.41
C VAL A 111 -31.65 9.22 -3.99
N LEU A 112 -32.54 8.34 -3.53
CA LEU A 112 -33.03 8.33 -2.16
C LEU A 112 -32.34 7.18 -1.41
N THR A 113 -31.85 7.43 -0.19
CA THR A 113 -31.26 6.39 0.66
C THR A 113 -31.84 6.43 2.07
N GLY A 114 -32.22 5.25 2.58
CA GLY A 114 -32.55 5.05 4.00
C GLY A 114 -31.33 4.69 4.86
N ASN A 115 -30.18 4.43 4.24
CA ASN A 115 -28.94 4.13 4.96
C ASN A 115 -28.22 5.43 5.35
N PHE A 116 -27.47 5.38 6.46
CA PHE A 116 -26.61 6.47 6.92
C PHE A 116 -25.21 6.46 6.26
N ASP A 117 -24.90 5.43 5.48
CA ASP A 117 -23.60 5.25 4.84
C ASP A 117 -23.29 6.33 3.79
N ASN A 118 -21.99 6.52 3.55
CA ASN A 118 -21.50 7.41 2.52
C ASN A 118 -21.02 6.61 1.28
N CYS A 119 -21.51 5.39 1.02
CA CYS A 119 -20.98 4.54 -0.05
C CYS A 119 -21.10 5.20 -1.43
N LEU A 120 -22.25 5.79 -1.76
CA LEU A 120 -22.41 6.48 -3.05
C LEU A 120 -21.49 7.70 -3.16
N TYR A 121 -21.39 8.49 -2.09
CA TYR A 121 -20.51 9.66 -2.07
C TYR A 121 -19.04 9.27 -2.16
N LYS A 122 -18.59 8.25 -1.40
CA LYS A 122 -17.25 7.66 -1.50
C LYS A 122 -16.96 7.12 -2.90
N ALA A 123 -17.92 6.41 -3.51
CA ALA A 123 -17.80 5.92 -4.88
C ALA A 123 -17.65 7.07 -5.88
N SER A 124 -18.35 8.19 -5.69
CA SER A 124 -18.25 9.35 -6.58
C SER A 124 -16.85 9.95 -6.59
N ILE A 125 -16.20 10.00 -5.42
CA ILE A 125 -14.80 10.41 -5.27
C ILE A 125 -13.87 9.39 -5.94
N GLN A 126 -14.17 8.10 -5.80
CA GLN A 126 -13.36 7.02 -6.40
C GLN A 126 -13.38 7.07 -7.92
N VAL A 127 -14.56 7.26 -8.52
CA VAL A 127 -14.77 7.27 -9.98
C VAL A 127 -14.56 8.66 -10.61
N ARG A 128 -14.59 9.72 -9.78
CA ARG A 128 -14.53 11.16 -10.13
C ARG A 128 -15.78 11.68 -10.84
N LYS A 129 -16.91 11.04 -10.60
CA LYS A 129 -18.14 11.20 -11.35
C LYS A 129 -19.36 10.94 -10.46
N PRO A 130 -20.47 11.68 -10.62
CA PRO A 130 -20.49 13.02 -11.21
C PRO A 130 -19.52 13.95 -10.45
N PRO A 131 -19.07 15.06 -11.04
CA PRO A 131 -18.13 15.97 -10.38
C PRO A 131 -18.70 16.54 -9.07
N VAL A 132 -20.02 16.68 -8.99
CA VAL A 132 -20.72 17.15 -7.79
C VAL A 132 -21.98 16.31 -7.57
N ILE A 133 -22.22 15.95 -6.31
CA ILE A 133 -23.50 15.42 -5.82
C ILE A 133 -24.00 16.37 -4.74
N HIS A 134 -25.23 16.89 -4.88
CA HIS A 134 -25.89 17.63 -3.81
C HIS A 134 -26.36 16.67 -2.72
N LEU A 135 -25.76 16.78 -1.53
CA LEU A 135 -26.12 15.98 -0.37
C LEU A 135 -27.22 16.69 0.43
N ILE A 136 -28.38 16.06 0.54
CA ILE A 136 -29.49 16.54 1.36
C ILE A 136 -29.61 15.61 2.56
N LYS A 137 -29.04 16.04 3.69
CA LYS A 137 -28.88 15.22 4.92
C LYS A 137 -29.73 15.72 6.08
N THR A 138 -30.11 16.99 6.07
CA THR A 138 -30.85 17.64 7.14
C THR A 138 -32.04 18.42 6.56
N PRO A 139 -33.05 18.76 7.38
CA PRO A 139 -34.15 19.61 6.94
C PRO A 139 -33.69 20.98 6.42
N PHE A 140 -32.59 21.53 6.93
CA PHE A 140 -32.04 22.80 6.45
C PHE A 140 -31.55 22.70 4.99
N ASP A 141 -31.03 21.53 4.60
CA ASP A 141 -30.56 21.26 3.24
C ASP A 141 -31.71 21.19 2.22
N LEU A 142 -32.96 20.99 2.67
CA LEU A 142 -34.14 20.97 1.79
C LEU A 142 -34.33 22.28 1.03
N SER A 143 -33.80 23.39 1.55
CA SER A 143 -33.79 24.67 0.83
C SER A 143 -33.04 24.61 -0.51
N THR A 144 -32.13 23.65 -0.66
CA THR A 144 -31.34 23.42 -1.88
C THR A 144 -31.93 22.35 -2.80
N PHE A 145 -33.03 21.70 -2.39
CA PHE A 145 -33.69 20.65 -3.17
C PHE A 145 -34.26 21.20 -4.49
N SER A 146 -34.15 20.40 -5.55
CA SER A 146 -34.76 20.73 -6.84
C SER A 146 -35.42 19.52 -7.50
N TYR A 147 -36.57 19.77 -8.15
CA TYR A 147 -37.29 18.78 -8.97
C TYR A 147 -36.62 18.52 -10.32
N THR A 148 -35.76 19.45 -10.75
CA THR A 148 -34.95 19.37 -11.97
C THR A 148 -33.53 19.79 -11.61
N PRO A 149 -32.83 18.95 -10.83
CA PRO A 149 -31.59 19.37 -10.20
C PRO A 149 -30.47 19.51 -11.23
N LYS A 150 -29.74 20.63 -11.18
CA LYS A 150 -28.60 20.92 -12.07
C LYS A 150 -27.43 19.96 -11.88
N TYR A 151 -27.28 19.45 -10.65
CA TYR A 151 -26.35 18.39 -10.30
C TYR A 151 -27.12 17.26 -9.63
N PRO A 152 -26.72 15.99 -9.83
CA PRO A 152 -27.41 14.87 -9.20
C PRO A 152 -27.51 15.05 -7.68
N GLN A 153 -28.65 14.70 -7.09
CA GLN A 153 -28.91 14.86 -5.66
C GLN A 153 -29.04 13.51 -4.95
N LEU A 154 -28.46 13.41 -3.77
CA LEU A 154 -28.56 12.27 -2.87
C LEU A 154 -29.27 12.70 -1.59
N ILE A 155 -30.44 12.10 -1.35
CA ILE A 155 -31.35 12.47 -0.28
C ILE A 155 -31.36 11.38 0.78
N TYR A 156 -30.99 11.73 2.01
CA TYR A 156 -31.00 10.84 3.15
C TYR A 156 -32.36 10.92 3.84
N LEU A 157 -33.17 9.86 3.69
CA LEU A 157 -34.53 9.82 4.23
C LEU A 157 -34.52 9.86 5.76
N HIS A 158 -33.56 9.21 6.39
CA HIS A 158 -33.46 9.11 7.85
C HIS A 158 -32.49 10.12 8.46
N GLY A 159 -31.98 11.08 7.70
CA GLY A 159 -31.09 12.12 8.21
C GLY A 159 -29.63 11.68 8.38
N SER A 160 -28.91 12.32 9.31
CA SER A 160 -27.46 12.23 9.46
C SER A 160 -27.01 12.05 10.91
N VAL A 161 -26.18 11.03 11.14
CA VAL A 161 -25.54 10.75 12.43
C VAL A 161 -24.57 11.86 12.84
N GLU A 162 -23.88 12.49 11.88
CA GLU A 162 -22.95 13.60 12.16
C GLU A 162 -23.66 14.78 12.83
N HIS A 163 -24.88 15.06 12.37
CA HIS A 163 -25.72 16.21 12.77
C HIS A 163 -26.77 15.87 13.82
N TYR A 164 -26.80 14.62 14.30
CA TYR A 164 -27.83 14.13 15.22
C TYR A 164 -29.26 14.32 14.67
N THR A 165 -29.45 14.16 13.37
CA THR A 165 -30.78 14.12 12.73
C THR A 165 -31.17 12.69 12.34
N ASP A 166 -30.37 11.70 12.73
CA ASP A 166 -30.57 10.29 12.43
C ASP A 166 -31.83 9.73 13.08
N GLN A 167 -32.67 9.05 12.29
CA GLN A 167 -33.87 8.35 12.76
C GLN A 167 -33.54 6.88 13.01
N ASN A 168 -33.31 6.52 14.28
CA ASN A 168 -32.97 5.16 14.70
C ASN A 168 -33.80 4.63 15.88
N LEU A 169 -34.56 5.48 16.56
CA LEU A 169 -35.37 5.13 17.73
C LEU A 169 -36.74 4.58 17.34
N VAL A 170 -37.41 3.89 18.27
CA VAL A 170 -38.72 3.24 18.04
C VAL A 170 -39.77 4.25 17.56
N ASP A 171 -39.79 5.44 18.17
CA ASP A 171 -40.71 6.52 17.80
C ASP A 171 -40.29 7.27 16.52
N GLU A 172 -38.98 7.34 16.25
CA GLU A 172 -38.43 8.07 15.09
C GLU A 172 -38.71 7.36 13.77
N ILE A 173 -38.70 6.02 13.74
CA ILE A 173 -38.96 5.21 12.54
C ILE A 173 -40.46 5.05 12.20
N GLN A 174 -41.35 5.64 13.00
CA GLN A 174 -42.80 5.61 12.72
C GLN A 174 -43.21 6.67 11.70
N THR A 175 -42.54 7.82 11.71
CA THR A 175 -42.94 8.98 10.90
C THR A 175 -41.73 9.63 10.22
N LEU A 176 -41.79 9.73 8.90
CA LEU A 176 -40.84 10.53 8.14
C LEU A 176 -41.07 12.03 8.44
N ASN A 177 -40.01 12.84 8.35
CA ASN A 177 -40.14 14.30 8.47
C ASN A 177 -41.23 14.82 7.49
N PRO A 178 -42.27 15.52 7.99
CA PRO A 178 -43.39 15.98 7.17
C PRO A 178 -42.96 16.93 6.03
N GLU A 179 -41.96 17.77 6.26
CA GLU A 179 -41.42 18.70 5.27
C GLU A 179 -40.74 17.95 4.12
N LEU A 180 -39.91 16.96 4.45
CA LEU A 180 -39.28 16.07 3.46
C LEU A 180 -40.33 15.29 2.66
N SER A 181 -41.30 14.67 3.34
CA SER A 181 -42.38 13.93 2.67
C SER A 181 -43.16 14.83 1.70
N SER A 182 -43.53 16.03 2.14
CA SER A 182 -44.25 17.00 1.30
C SER A 182 -43.45 17.45 0.08
N THR A 183 -42.13 17.64 0.25
CA THR A 183 -41.21 18.05 -0.81
C THR A 183 -41.07 16.97 -1.88
N LEU A 184 -41.06 15.69 -1.50
CA LEU A 184 -40.87 14.56 -2.41
C LEU A 184 -42.14 14.17 -3.20
N LYS A 185 -43.35 14.56 -2.77
CA LYS A 185 -44.60 14.12 -3.43
C LYS A 185 -44.66 14.39 -4.94
N PRO A 186 -44.29 15.58 -5.45
CA PRO A 186 -44.30 15.84 -6.89
C PRO A 186 -43.34 14.91 -7.65
N LEU A 187 -42.17 14.63 -7.07
CA LEU A 187 -41.17 13.73 -7.66
C LEU A 187 -41.71 12.31 -7.81
N LEU A 188 -42.42 11.81 -6.79
CA LEU A 188 -43.06 10.49 -6.81
C LEU A 188 -44.20 10.38 -7.84
N LYS A 189 -44.84 11.51 -8.16
CA LYS A 189 -45.93 11.55 -9.15
C LYS A 189 -45.38 11.55 -10.57
N ASP A 190 -44.35 12.35 -10.83
CA ASP A 190 -43.92 12.68 -12.19
C ASP A 190 -42.78 11.78 -12.70
N ARG A 191 -42.26 10.86 -11.88
CA ARG A 191 -41.11 10.01 -12.24
C ARG A 191 -41.31 8.53 -11.92
N PRO A 192 -40.73 7.63 -12.72
CA PRO A 192 -40.69 6.21 -12.40
C PRO A 192 -39.79 5.97 -11.18
N LEU A 193 -40.17 5.04 -10.32
CA LEU A 193 -39.40 4.71 -9.12
C LEU A 193 -38.73 3.34 -9.24
N PHE A 194 -37.42 3.30 -9.04
CA PHE A 194 -36.66 2.06 -8.95
C PHE A 194 -36.23 1.84 -7.50
N VAL A 195 -36.72 0.76 -6.89
CA VAL A 195 -36.41 0.40 -5.49
C VAL A 195 -35.47 -0.79 -5.48
N ILE A 196 -34.28 -0.63 -4.90
CA ILE A 196 -33.24 -1.67 -4.90
C ILE A 196 -32.67 -1.86 -3.49
N GLY A 197 -32.57 -3.10 -3.05
CA GLY A 197 -31.97 -3.43 -1.76
C GLY A 197 -32.82 -3.04 -0.54
N TYR A 198 -34.13 -2.83 -0.74
CA TYR A 198 -35.08 -2.44 0.30
C TYR A 198 -36.20 -3.48 0.43
N ARG A 199 -36.57 -3.82 1.67
CA ARG A 199 -37.53 -4.91 1.99
C ARG A 199 -38.97 -4.43 2.21
N GLY A 200 -39.18 -3.18 2.62
CA GLY A 200 -40.51 -2.56 2.73
C GLY A 200 -41.29 -2.89 4.01
N SER A 201 -40.60 -3.04 5.13
CA SER A 201 -41.13 -3.34 6.46
C SER A 201 -41.17 -2.11 7.36
N GLU A 202 -40.37 -1.09 7.07
CA GLU A 202 -40.27 0.13 7.85
C GLU A 202 -41.45 1.09 7.61
N PRO A 203 -42.17 1.52 8.67
CA PRO A 203 -43.35 2.37 8.53
C PRO A 203 -43.07 3.78 8.01
N SER A 204 -41.99 4.47 8.43
CA SER A 204 -41.68 5.85 8.04
C SER A 204 -41.72 6.05 6.51
N VAL A 205 -41.02 5.20 5.78
CA VAL A 205 -40.95 5.24 4.32
C VAL A 205 -42.20 4.61 3.70
N MET A 206 -42.56 3.38 4.10
CA MET A 206 -43.65 2.67 3.44
C MET A 206 -45.01 3.33 3.63
N LYS A 207 -45.27 3.90 4.81
CA LYS A 207 -46.52 4.62 5.08
C LYS A 207 -46.45 6.02 4.51
N ASN A 208 -45.49 6.86 4.93
CA ASN A 208 -45.52 8.29 4.61
C ASN A 208 -45.02 8.65 3.21
N LEU A 209 -44.14 7.84 2.62
CA LEU A 209 -43.65 8.08 1.25
C LEU A 209 -44.52 7.34 0.22
N PHE A 210 -44.89 6.09 0.48
CA PHE A 210 -45.63 5.27 -0.47
C PHE A 210 -47.15 5.29 -0.28
N LEU A 211 -47.66 4.67 0.79
CA LEU A 211 -49.10 4.42 0.98
C LEU A 211 -49.91 5.72 1.07
N ASP A 212 -49.46 6.70 1.86
CA ASP A 212 -50.13 7.99 2.04
C ASP A 212 -50.20 8.80 0.73
N ASN A 213 -49.35 8.49 -0.25
CA ASN A 213 -49.26 9.21 -1.54
C ASN A 213 -49.88 8.45 -2.72
N LEU A 214 -50.45 7.25 -2.53
CA LEU A 214 -51.11 6.48 -3.59
C LEU A 214 -52.16 7.30 -4.35
N SER A 215 -53.02 8.01 -3.63
CA SER A 215 -54.06 8.85 -4.24
C SER A 215 -53.48 10.03 -5.02
N TYR A 216 -52.46 10.69 -4.47
CA TYR A 216 -51.82 11.86 -5.08
C TYR A 216 -51.04 11.51 -6.36
N THR A 217 -50.33 10.37 -6.37
CA THR A 217 -49.52 9.92 -7.51
C THR A 217 -50.33 9.20 -8.60
N ASN A 218 -51.66 9.12 -8.42
CA ASN A 218 -52.55 8.31 -9.24
C ASN A 218 -52.08 6.84 -9.30
N ASN A 219 -51.93 6.24 -8.12
CA ASN A 219 -51.41 4.89 -7.92
C ASN A 219 -50.02 4.68 -8.56
N PHE A 220 -49.17 5.71 -8.52
CA PHE A 220 -47.86 5.74 -9.17
C PHE A 220 -47.92 5.41 -10.66
N HIS A 221 -48.69 6.18 -11.43
CA HIS A 221 -48.90 5.93 -12.87
C HIS A 221 -47.62 5.88 -13.73
N GLN A 222 -46.50 6.43 -13.26
CA GLN A 222 -45.18 6.31 -13.90
C GLN A 222 -44.46 4.98 -13.62
N GLY A 223 -45.00 4.16 -12.71
CA GLY A 223 -44.52 2.83 -12.37
C GLY A 223 -43.61 2.77 -11.14
N ILE A 224 -43.77 1.69 -10.35
CA ILE A 224 -42.85 1.26 -9.30
C ILE A 224 -42.18 -0.03 -9.74
N TYR A 225 -40.87 0.02 -9.90
CA TYR A 225 -40.02 -1.11 -10.27
C TYR A 225 -39.24 -1.60 -9.06
N TRP A 226 -39.74 -2.68 -8.44
CA TRP A 226 -39.18 -3.22 -7.20
C TRP A 226 -38.21 -4.36 -7.47
N CYS A 227 -36.92 -4.10 -7.27
CA CYS A 227 -35.88 -5.09 -7.46
C CYS A 227 -35.82 -6.06 -6.27
N ILE A 228 -36.03 -7.34 -6.55
CA ILE A 228 -36.06 -8.42 -5.55
C ILE A 228 -35.12 -9.55 -5.97
N LEU A 229 -34.45 -10.17 -5.00
CA LEU A 229 -33.57 -11.30 -5.31
C LEU A 229 -34.39 -12.47 -5.86
N LYS A 230 -33.89 -13.15 -6.90
CA LYS A 230 -34.60 -14.29 -7.53
C LYS A 230 -35.09 -15.32 -6.51
N ARG A 231 -34.23 -15.69 -5.56
CA ARG A 231 -34.56 -16.63 -4.47
C ARG A 231 -35.68 -16.12 -3.54
N ASP A 232 -35.72 -14.82 -3.29
CA ASP A 232 -36.70 -14.20 -2.39
C ASP A 232 -38.04 -14.07 -3.12
N LEU A 233 -38.02 -13.83 -4.44
CA LEU A 233 -39.21 -13.81 -5.29
C LEU A 233 -39.84 -15.21 -5.40
N GLU A 234 -39.04 -16.26 -5.60
CA GLU A 234 -39.52 -17.66 -5.61
C GLU A 234 -40.21 -18.02 -4.27
N GLN A 235 -39.62 -17.61 -3.15
CA GLN A 235 -40.20 -17.80 -1.82
C GLN A 235 -41.49 -17.01 -1.63
N ALA A 236 -41.52 -15.74 -2.06
CA ALA A 236 -42.70 -14.89 -1.99
C ALA A 236 -43.86 -15.41 -2.86
N GLN A 237 -43.54 -16.03 -4.01
CA GLN A 237 -44.52 -16.70 -4.86
C GLN A 237 -45.08 -17.97 -4.21
N ALA A 238 -44.26 -18.70 -3.45
CA ALA A 238 -44.70 -19.88 -2.70
C ALA A 238 -45.54 -19.51 -1.46
N ASN A 239 -45.20 -18.40 -0.80
CA ASN A 239 -45.93 -17.91 0.36
C ASN A 239 -45.87 -16.37 0.45
N GLU A 240 -46.98 -15.73 0.06
CA GLU A 240 -47.09 -14.26 0.05
C GLU A 240 -46.93 -13.64 1.45
N SER A 241 -47.18 -14.39 2.53
CA SER A 241 -46.98 -13.89 3.91
C SER A 241 -45.52 -13.61 4.27
N LEU A 242 -44.56 -14.08 3.47
CA LEU A 242 -43.14 -13.76 3.61
C LEU A 242 -42.81 -12.34 3.14
N LEU A 243 -43.70 -11.69 2.38
CA LEU A 243 -43.56 -10.28 2.03
C LEU A 243 -43.98 -9.38 3.20
N ALA A 244 -43.26 -8.28 3.36
CA ALA A 244 -43.55 -7.29 4.39
C ALA A 244 -45.03 -6.81 4.30
N PRO A 245 -45.72 -6.60 5.43
CA PRO A 245 -47.14 -6.22 5.44
C PRO A 245 -47.43 -4.96 4.62
N HIS A 246 -46.63 -3.91 4.78
CA HIS A 246 -46.82 -2.66 4.05
C HIS A 246 -46.52 -2.78 2.55
N LEU A 247 -45.56 -3.64 2.16
CA LEU A 247 -45.29 -3.91 0.75
C LEU A 247 -46.49 -4.61 0.08
N ARG A 248 -47.14 -5.55 0.77
CA ARG A 248 -48.37 -6.20 0.26
C ARG A 248 -49.51 -5.20 0.07
N GLU A 249 -49.64 -4.25 0.99
CA GLU A 249 -50.62 -3.16 0.86
C GLU A 249 -50.31 -2.25 -0.33
N LEU A 250 -49.04 -1.90 -0.52
CA LEU A 250 -48.59 -1.09 -1.65
C LEU A 250 -48.84 -1.78 -2.99
N ILE A 251 -48.57 -3.09 -3.11
CA ILE A 251 -48.83 -3.88 -4.32
C ILE A 251 -50.32 -3.82 -4.67
N LYS A 252 -51.20 -4.00 -3.68
CA LYS A 252 -52.65 -3.92 -3.88
C LYS A 252 -53.11 -2.52 -4.28
N GLY A 253 -52.53 -1.48 -3.67
CA GLY A 253 -52.87 -0.08 -3.95
C GLY A 253 -52.38 0.41 -5.33
N ALA A 254 -51.15 0.08 -5.71
CA ALA A 254 -50.55 0.48 -6.98
C ALA A 254 -51.06 -0.34 -8.18
N GLY A 255 -51.48 -1.59 -7.95
CA GLY A 255 -52.04 -2.46 -8.98
C GLY A 255 -51.07 -2.72 -10.14
N ASN A 256 -51.51 -2.51 -11.38
CA ASN A 256 -50.72 -2.75 -12.59
C ASN A 256 -49.49 -1.83 -12.73
N ASN A 257 -49.42 -0.76 -11.93
CA ASN A 257 -48.27 0.14 -11.93
C ASN A 257 -47.11 -0.38 -11.10
N PHE A 258 -47.27 -1.48 -10.36
CA PHE A 258 -46.21 -2.12 -9.60
C PHE A 258 -45.64 -3.33 -10.36
N GLN A 259 -44.32 -3.42 -10.47
CA GLN A 259 -43.65 -4.54 -11.12
C GLN A 259 -42.44 -5.02 -10.31
N PHE A 260 -42.37 -6.34 -10.08
CA PHE A 260 -41.15 -6.97 -9.57
C PHE A 260 -40.11 -7.15 -10.67
N ILE A 261 -38.87 -6.78 -10.37
CA ILE A 261 -37.69 -7.04 -11.21
C ILE A 261 -36.81 -8.06 -10.50
N PRO A 262 -36.71 -9.31 -11.00
CA PRO A 262 -35.84 -10.33 -10.41
C PRO A 262 -34.37 -10.01 -10.68
N ILE A 263 -33.56 -9.97 -9.63
CA ILE A 263 -32.13 -9.66 -9.70
C ILE A 263 -31.28 -10.71 -8.97
N ASP A 264 -30.02 -10.86 -9.39
CA ASP A 264 -29.05 -11.71 -8.67
C ASP A 264 -28.38 -10.97 -7.50
N GLY A 265 -28.33 -9.64 -7.59
CA GLY A 265 -27.76 -8.74 -6.59
C GLY A 265 -27.60 -7.33 -7.15
N PHE A 266 -27.33 -6.35 -6.27
CA PHE A 266 -27.17 -4.94 -6.66
C PHE A 266 -26.02 -4.75 -7.66
N ASP A 267 -24.82 -5.24 -7.35
CA ASP A 267 -23.65 -5.11 -8.22
C ASP A 267 -23.84 -5.81 -9.57
N GLU A 268 -24.47 -6.98 -9.58
CA GLU A 268 -24.72 -7.75 -10.81
C GLU A 268 -25.74 -7.05 -11.72
N LEU A 269 -26.82 -6.51 -11.16
CA LEU A 269 -27.79 -5.68 -11.88
C LEU A 269 -27.09 -4.48 -12.52
N MET A 270 -26.33 -3.73 -11.74
CA MET A 270 -25.62 -2.53 -12.21
C MET A 270 -24.62 -2.88 -13.31
N LYS A 271 -23.78 -3.90 -13.10
CA LYS A 271 -22.68 -4.26 -14.00
C LYS A 271 -23.12 -4.96 -15.28
N LYS A 272 -23.92 -6.03 -15.18
CA LYS A 272 -24.26 -6.87 -16.34
C LYS A 272 -25.48 -6.35 -17.07
N GLU A 273 -26.55 -6.07 -16.33
CA GLU A 273 -27.85 -5.76 -16.94
C GLU A 273 -27.96 -4.31 -17.39
N ILE A 274 -27.47 -3.36 -16.59
CA ILE A 274 -27.57 -1.93 -16.93
C ILE A 274 -26.34 -1.48 -17.73
N TRP A 275 -25.16 -1.48 -17.10
CA TRP A 275 -23.95 -0.93 -17.72
C TRP A 275 -23.49 -1.72 -18.94
N GLY A 276 -23.59 -3.05 -18.90
CA GLY A 276 -23.29 -3.92 -20.03
C GLY A 276 -24.13 -3.61 -21.28
N LYS A 277 -25.45 -3.39 -21.11
CA LYS A 277 -26.35 -3.05 -22.21
C LYS A 277 -26.13 -1.63 -22.75
N LEU A 278 -25.84 -0.67 -21.87
CA LEU A 278 -25.51 0.70 -22.27
C LEU A 278 -24.22 0.77 -23.10
N ARG A 279 -23.18 0.02 -22.72
CA ARG A 279 -21.94 -0.05 -23.52
C ARG A 279 -22.12 -0.80 -24.84
N ALA A 280 -22.88 -1.89 -24.83
CA ALA A 280 -23.18 -2.62 -26.07
C ALA A 280 -23.90 -1.76 -27.12
N THR A 281 -24.59 -0.70 -26.69
CA THR A 281 -25.29 0.25 -27.57
C THR A 281 -24.52 1.54 -27.83
N GLN A 282 -23.26 1.66 -27.36
CA GLN A 282 -22.46 2.89 -27.39
C GLN A 282 -23.23 4.10 -26.88
N ILE A 283 -23.26 4.25 -25.54
CA ILE A 283 -23.95 5.28 -24.75
C ILE A 283 -24.36 6.50 -25.60
N ASP A 284 -25.64 6.49 -26.03
CA ASP A 284 -26.16 7.48 -26.98
C ASP A 284 -26.81 8.65 -26.22
N LEU A 285 -26.07 9.75 -26.09
CA LEU A 285 -26.51 10.94 -25.36
C LEU A 285 -27.15 12.01 -26.27
N LYS A 286 -27.81 11.60 -27.37
CA LYS A 286 -28.44 12.51 -28.35
C LYS A 286 -29.64 13.30 -27.82
N ALA A 287 -30.32 12.81 -26.77
CA ALA A 287 -31.47 13.51 -26.20
C ALA A 287 -31.04 14.87 -25.63
N LYS A 288 -31.81 15.93 -25.94
CA LYS A 288 -31.60 17.27 -25.37
C LYS A 288 -31.85 17.21 -23.86
N PRO A 289 -30.97 17.79 -23.01
CA PRO A 289 -31.27 17.89 -21.59
C PRO A 289 -32.51 18.78 -21.42
N VAL A 290 -33.27 18.53 -20.37
CA VAL A 290 -34.38 19.42 -19.98
C VAL A 290 -33.74 20.68 -19.41
N PHE A 291 -33.56 21.69 -20.25
CA PHE A 291 -33.01 22.99 -19.82
C PHE A 291 -34.06 23.74 -19.01
N VAL A 292 -33.77 24.02 -17.75
CA VAL A 292 -34.61 24.86 -16.89
C VAL A 292 -33.79 26.06 -16.46
N GLN A 293 -34.28 27.26 -16.78
CA GLN A 293 -33.77 28.50 -16.16
C GLN A 293 -33.95 28.39 -14.65
N GLN A 294 -32.85 28.42 -13.91
CA GLN A 294 -32.88 28.48 -12.46
C GLN A 294 -32.11 29.72 -12.00
N ASP A 295 -32.62 30.38 -10.96
CA ASP A 295 -31.89 31.42 -10.25
C ASP A 295 -30.56 30.84 -9.74
N ASN A 296 -29.49 31.63 -9.82
CA ASN A 296 -28.12 31.25 -9.43
C ASN A 296 -28.08 30.73 -7.97
N VAL A 297 -28.34 29.44 -7.76
CA VAL A 297 -28.02 28.75 -6.52
C VAL A 297 -26.50 28.65 -6.44
N CYS A 298 -25.94 28.88 -5.25
CA CYS A 298 -24.51 28.89 -4.96
C CYS A 298 -23.77 27.74 -5.67
N ALA A 299 -22.79 28.08 -6.52
CA ALA A 299 -22.01 27.08 -7.24
C ALA A 299 -21.29 26.15 -6.23
N PRO A 300 -21.39 24.83 -6.38
CA PRO A 300 -20.86 23.86 -5.40
C PRO A 300 -19.33 23.87 -5.30
N SER A 301 -18.64 24.35 -6.34
CA SER A 301 -17.19 24.45 -6.42
C SER A 301 -16.80 25.67 -7.24
N TYR A 302 -15.56 26.16 -7.08
CA TYR A 302 -15.10 27.34 -7.81
C TYR A 302 -15.16 27.12 -9.34
N ASP A 303 -14.79 25.93 -9.80
CA ASP A 303 -14.71 25.55 -11.21
C ASP A 303 -16.08 25.41 -11.92
N THR A 304 -17.18 25.40 -11.15
CA THR A 304 -18.56 25.38 -11.68
C THR A 304 -19.26 26.75 -11.65
N ARG A 305 -18.60 27.78 -11.13
CA ARG A 305 -19.17 29.13 -11.02
C ARG A 305 -19.20 29.85 -12.38
N LEU A 306 -20.28 30.56 -12.68
CA LEU A 306 -20.32 31.50 -13.81
C LEU A 306 -19.38 32.69 -13.57
N VAL A 307 -18.54 33.01 -14.55
CA VAL A 307 -17.49 34.03 -14.39
C VAL A 307 -17.97 35.44 -14.75
N GLY A 308 -18.87 35.57 -15.73
CA GLY A 308 -19.41 36.85 -16.18
C GLY A 308 -20.33 36.71 -17.38
N GLU A 309 -20.66 37.84 -18.02
CA GLU A 309 -21.49 37.89 -19.23
C GLU A 309 -20.63 37.99 -20.51
N ASN A 310 -21.15 37.45 -21.62
CA ASN A 310 -20.52 37.41 -22.95
C ASN A 310 -19.19 36.64 -23.02
N THR A 311 -19.01 35.68 -22.13
CA THR A 311 -17.78 34.89 -22.00
C THR A 311 -17.56 33.91 -23.16
N ILE A 312 -18.63 33.46 -23.82
CA ILE A 312 -18.58 32.48 -24.92
C ILE A 312 -17.72 32.95 -26.10
N GLY A 313 -17.58 34.27 -26.30
CA GLY A 313 -16.74 34.83 -27.37
C GLY A 313 -15.24 34.54 -27.19
N ALA A 314 -14.81 34.18 -25.98
CA ALA A 314 -13.43 33.82 -25.71
C ALA A 314 -13.13 32.32 -25.91
N LEU A 315 -14.15 31.51 -26.23
CA LEU A 315 -14.04 30.06 -26.35
C LEU A 315 -13.20 29.63 -27.56
N GLU A 316 -12.20 28.79 -27.32
CA GLU A 316 -11.43 28.09 -28.35
C GLU A 316 -12.16 26.82 -28.79
N VAL A 317 -13.04 26.95 -29.79
CA VAL A 317 -13.90 25.86 -30.28
C VAL A 317 -13.10 24.66 -30.79
N ALA A 318 -11.95 24.88 -31.44
CA ALA A 318 -11.11 23.80 -31.95
C ALA A 318 -10.55 22.92 -30.82
N LEU A 319 -10.00 23.57 -29.78
CA LEU A 319 -9.48 22.90 -28.59
C LEU A 319 -10.59 22.14 -27.85
N LEU A 320 -11.76 22.77 -27.69
CA LEU A 320 -12.93 22.12 -27.10
C LEU A 320 -13.31 20.84 -27.83
N ARG A 321 -13.48 20.89 -29.16
CA ARG A 321 -13.87 19.73 -29.96
C ARG A 321 -12.87 18.59 -29.81
N GLU A 322 -11.58 18.88 -29.90
CA GLU A 322 -10.52 17.88 -29.74
C GLU A 322 -10.61 17.20 -28.37
N ARG A 323 -10.72 18.00 -27.29
CA ARG A 323 -10.75 17.46 -25.92
C ARG A 323 -12.03 16.68 -25.62
N ILE A 324 -13.20 17.14 -26.09
CA ILE A 324 -14.45 16.40 -25.92
C ILE A 324 -14.43 15.09 -26.71
N LYS A 325 -13.89 15.07 -27.93
CA LYS A 325 -13.72 13.82 -28.70
C LYS A 325 -12.84 12.81 -27.96
N ASN A 326 -11.71 13.26 -27.43
CA ASN A 326 -10.81 12.41 -26.63
C ASN A 326 -11.51 11.88 -25.37
N TYR A 327 -12.23 12.75 -24.66
CA TYR A 327 -13.03 12.39 -23.49
C TYR A 327 -14.09 11.32 -23.82
N CYS A 328 -14.87 11.50 -24.88
CA CYS A 328 -15.90 10.56 -25.31
C CYS A 328 -15.32 9.22 -25.78
N SER A 329 -14.21 9.24 -26.54
CA SER A 329 -13.52 8.02 -26.98
C SER A 329 -13.05 7.17 -25.80
N ARG A 330 -12.48 7.80 -24.76
CA ARG A 330 -12.01 7.10 -23.55
C ARG A 330 -13.16 6.47 -22.74
N LEU A 331 -14.38 7.00 -22.87
CA LEU A 331 -15.55 6.57 -22.10
C LEU A 331 -16.58 5.77 -22.89
N ASP A 332 -16.32 5.48 -24.17
CA ASP A 332 -17.23 4.77 -25.07
C ASP A 332 -18.58 5.50 -25.25
N ILE A 333 -18.51 6.83 -25.32
CA ILE A 333 -19.65 7.71 -25.58
C ILE A 333 -19.70 8.01 -27.09
N LYS A 334 -20.89 7.88 -27.68
CA LYS A 334 -21.10 8.19 -29.09
C LYS A 334 -20.93 9.69 -29.37
N VAL A 335 -20.12 10.01 -30.37
CA VAL A 335 -19.81 11.39 -30.79
C VAL A 335 -20.65 11.79 -32.00
N TYR A 336 -21.17 13.01 -31.96
CA TYR A 336 -21.87 13.66 -33.07
C TYR A 336 -21.02 14.85 -33.57
N GLU A 337 -21.02 15.12 -34.88
CA GLU A 337 -20.15 16.16 -35.47
C GLU A 337 -20.79 17.55 -35.46
N GLU A 338 -22.10 17.62 -35.17
CA GLU A 338 -22.87 18.85 -35.14
C GLU A 338 -22.52 19.75 -33.95
N ASP A 339 -22.38 21.05 -34.20
CA ASP A 339 -21.97 22.06 -33.22
C ASP A 339 -22.83 22.06 -31.96
N TRP A 340 -24.16 21.99 -32.12
CA TRP A 340 -25.11 21.98 -31.00
C TRP A 340 -24.83 20.85 -30.00
N TRP A 341 -24.29 19.71 -30.46
CA TRP A 341 -23.97 18.59 -29.60
C TRP A 341 -22.74 18.86 -28.73
N PHE A 342 -21.73 19.56 -29.27
CA PHE A 342 -20.58 20.01 -28.48
C PHE A 342 -20.99 21.03 -27.43
N TYR A 343 -21.83 22.01 -27.78
CA TYR A 343 -22.39 22.95 -26.80
C TYR A 343 -23.22 22.24 -25.72
N GLN A 344 -23.97 21.20 -26.10
CA GLN A 344 -24.68 20.36 -25.13
C GLN A 344 -23.70 19.62 -24.20
N GLN A 345 -22.60 19.06 -24.73
CA GLN A 345 -21.58 18.41 -23.91
C GLN A 345 -20.89 19.41 -22.98
N MET A 346 -20.67 20.66 -23.41
CA MET A 346 -20.16 21.70 -22.51
C MET A 346 -21.07 21.92 -21.30
N VAL A 347 -22.39 21.97 -21.52
CA VAL A 347 -23.34 22.14 -20.42
C VAL A 347 -23.37 20.91 -19.51
N ARG A 348 -23.34 19.70 -20.08
CA ARG A 348 -23.31 18.46 -19.29
C ARG A 348 -22.05 18.35 -18.45
N LEU A 349 -20.89 18.66 -19.03
CA LEU A 349 -19.58 18.65 -18.37
C LEU A 349 -19.36 19.89 -17.48
N LYS A 350 -20.37 20.75 -17.33
CA LYS A 350 -20.35 21.97 -16.49
C LYS A 350 -19.22 22.95 -16.88
N VAL A 351 -18.82 22.93 -18.15
CA VAL A 351 -17.90 23.87 -18.81
C VAL A 351 -18.60 25.19 -19.15
N ALA A 352 -19.90 25.12 -19.41
CA ALA A 352 -20.75 26.27 -19.68
C ALA A 352 -22.14 26.05 -19.10
N GLU A 353 -22.94 27.10 -19.04
CA GLU A 353 -24.35 27.04 -18.72
C GLU A 353 -25.18 27.73 -19.80
N LEU A 354 -26.40 27.22 -20.00
CA LEU A 354 -27.38 27.86 -20.85
C LEU A 354 -28.13 28.91 -20.03
N VAL A 355 -27.91 30.17 -20.36
CA VAL A 355 -28.60 31.34 -19.81
C VAL A 355 -29.81 31.68 -20.70
N ALA A 356 -30.63 32.65 -20.30
CA ALA A 356 -31.80 33.11 -21.04
C ALA A 356 -31.53 33.37 -22.54
N ASN A 357 -32.52 33.08 -23.39
CA ASN A 357 -32.52 33.31 -24.84
C ASN A 357 -31.44 32.53 -25.62
N ASP A 358 -31.23 31.25 -25.31
CA ASP A 358 -30.24 30.38 -25.98
C ASP A 358 -28.79 30.90 -25.90
N LYS A 359 -28.48 31.70 -24.89
CA LYS A 359 -27.15 32.27 -24.70
C LYS A 359 -26.32 31.36 -23.80
N TYR A 360 -25.12 30.98 -24.24
CA TYR A 360 -24.18 30.21 -23.43
C TYR A 360 -23.24 31.15 -22.68
N GLU A 361 -22.98 30.86 -21.40
CA GLU A 361 -21.94 31.52 -20.61
C GLU A 361 -21.00 30.46 -20.02
N LEU A 362 -19.70 30.72 -20.04
CA LEU A 362 -18.67 29.83 -19.55
C LEU A 362 -18.61 29.87 -18.02
N THR A 363 -18.45 28.68 -17.44
CA THR A 363 -18.07 28.55 -16.04
C THR A 363 -16.56 28.82 -15.86
N SER A 364 -16.09 28.89 -14.62
CA SER A 364 -14.67 29.00 -14.31
C SER A 364 -13.86 27.88 -14.97
N SER A 365 -14.35 26.63 -14.98
CA SER A 365 -13.68 25.53 -15.70
C SER A 365 -13.64 25.77 -17.21
N GLY A 366 -14.71 26.31 -17.80
CA GLY A 366 -14.71 26.69 -19.22
C GLY A 366 -13.69 27.77 -19.55
N ILE A 367 -13.56 28.78 -18.70
CA ILE A 367 -12.54 29.82 -18.86
C ILE A 367 -11.12 29.25 -18.68
N LEU A 368 -10.93 28.43 -17.66
CA LEU A 368 -9.64 27.84 -17.32
C LEU A 368 -9.14 26.85 -18.36
N LEU A 369 -10.03 26.09 -19.01
CA LEU A 369 -9.65 25.01 -19.93
C LEU A 369 -9.76 25.41 -21.40
N PHE A 370 -10.67 26.30 -21.77
CA PHE A 370 -11.02 26.51 -23.18
C PHE A 370 -11.09 27.98 -23.59
N SER A 371 -10.63 28.92 -22.75
CA SER A 371 -10.58 30.33 -23.14
C SER A 371 -9.24 30.72 -23.75
N SER A 372 -9.28 31.54 -24.78
CA SER A 372 -8.13 32.27 -25.33
C SER A 372 -7.73 33.49 -24.50
N LYS A 373 -8.60 33.89 -23.55
CA LYS A 373 -8.49 35.12 -22.73
C LYS A 373 -8.59 34.80 -21.25
N THR A 374 -8.05 33.66 -20.80
CA THR A 374 -8.18 33.18 -19.42
C THR A 374 -7.85 34.25 -18.37
N GLN A 375 -6.74 34.98 -18.53
CA GLN A 375 -6.30 35.99 -17.56
C GLN A 375 -7.12 37.30 -17.60
N GLU A 376 -7.89 37.59 -18.65
CA GLU A 376 -8.83 38.73 -18.65
C GLU A 376 -9.97 38.49 -17.64
N TYR A 377 -10.42 37.24 -17.53
CA TYR A 377 -11.52 36.83 -16.67
C TYR A 377 -11.05 36.33 -15.30
N LEU A 378 -9.91 35.65 -15.25
CA LEU A 378 -9.30 35.07 -14.06
C LEU A 378 -7.81 35.47 -13.98
N PRO A 379 -7.49 36.71 -13.58
CA PRO A 379 -6.11 37.21 -13.55
C PRO A 379 -5.14 36.37 -12.71
N GLN A 380 -5.66 35.73 -11.66
CA GLN A 380 -4.91 34.83 -10.78
C GLN A 380 -4.57 33.48 -11.39
N ALA A 381 -5.19 33.08 -12.50
CA ALA A 381 -5.02 31.77 -13.10
C ALA A 381 -3.75 31.68 -13.95
N HIS A 382 -2.59 31.86 -13.33
CA HIS A 382 -1.29 31.74 -13.99
C HIS A 382 -0.30 31.00 -13.08
N THR A 383 0.82 30.58 -13.66
CA THR A 383 1.91 29.92 -12.94
C THR A 383 3.17 30.77 -13.05
N ILE A 384 3.89 30.92 -11.94
CA ILE A 384 5.21 31.55 -11.92
C ILE A 384 6.26 30.44 -11.87
N LEU A 385 7.11 30.38 -12.89
CA LEU A 385 8.29 29.54 -12.91
C LEU A 385 9.51 30.39 -12.55
N ARG A 386 10.12 30.10 -11.41
CA ARG A 386 11.25 30.86 -10.87
C ARG A 386 12.49 29.98 -10.83
N PHE A 387 13.57 30.45 -11.43
CA PHE A 387 14.89 29.84 -11.36
C PHE A 387 15.74 30.59 -10.34
N GLU A 388 16.30 29.86 -9.37
CA GLU A 388 17.11 30.42 -8.27
C GLU A 388 18.46 29.69 -8.22
N GLY A 389 19.57 30.42 -8.36
CA GLY A 389 20.91 29.82 -8.36
C GLY A 389 22.04 30.80 -8.67
N SER A 390 23.25 30.27 -8.85
CA SER A 390 24.41 31.07 -9.26
C SER A 390 24.24 31.62 -10.68
N GLU A 391 24.90 32.75 -10.99
CA GLU A 391 24.84 33.33 -12.34
C GLU A 391 25.25 32.34 -13.43
N GLU A 392 26.25 31.50 -13.17
CA GLU A 392 26.71 30.47 -14.11
C GLU A 392 25.62 29.44 -14.41
N TRP A 393 24.95 28.92 -13.38
CA TRP A 393 23.87 27.95 -13.53
C TRP A 393 22.65 28.57 -14.21
N LEU A 394 22.30 29.80 -13.85
CA LEU A 394 21.20 30.53 -14.48
C LEU A 394 21.46 30.75 -15.97
N ARG A 395 22.69 31.12 -16.37
CA ARG A 395 23.06 31.23 -17.80
C ARG A 395 22.97 29.90 -18.52
N GLU A 396 23.41 28.81 -17.90
CA GLU A 396 23.28 27.46 -18.48
C GLU A 396 21.81 27.12 -18.74
N VAL A 397 20.94 27.29 -17.75
CA VAL A 397 19.53 26.89 -17.84
C VAL A 397 18.70 27.82 -18.74
N THR A 398 19.04 29.10 -18.83
CA THR A 398 18.29 30.10 -19.61
C THR A 398 18.83 30.36 -21.01
N SER A 399 20.08 30.00 -21.32
CA SER A 399 20.66 30.15 -22.67
C SER A 399 19.96 29.31 -23.75
N PHE A 400 19.13 28.35 -23.35
CA PHE A 400 18.41 27.45 -24.26
C PHE A 400 17.04 27.99 -24.73
N SER A 401 16.52 29.09 -24.16
CA SER A 401 15.30 29.72 -24.69
C SER A 401 15.65 30.64 -25.85
N SER A 402 15.67 30.10 -27.07
CA SER A 402 16.04 30.83 -28.29
C SER A 402 15.04 31.90 -28.74
N GLU A 403 13.90 32.06 -28.07
CA GLU A 403 12.85 33.00 -28.48
C GLU A 403 12.14 33.60 -27.27
N ARG A 404 12.67 34.70 -26.74
CA ARG A 404 12.01 35.85 -26.04
C ARG A 404 13.01 36.47 -25.06
N GLU A 405 13.18 37.79 -25.16
CA GLU A 405 14.11 38.61 -24.39
C GLU A 405 13.95 38.37 -22.87
N VAL A 406 14.85 37.57 -22.28
CA VAL A 406 15.05 37.56 -20.83
C VAL A 406 15.78 38.87 -20.51
N SER A 407 15.13 39.77 -19.78
CA SER A 407 15.75 41.04 -19.37
C SER A 407 16.98 40.74 -18.50
N PHE A 408 18.16 41.09 -19.00
CA PHE A 408 19.46 40.84 -18.36
C PHE A 408 19.66 41.61 -17.03
N GLU A 409 18.70 42.41 -16.59
CA GLU A 409 18.74 43.14 -15.32
C GLU A 409 18.65 42.21 -14.09
N ASN A 410 18.03 41.03 -14.24
CA ASN A 410 17.77 40.08 -13.13
C ASN A 410 18.89 39.06 -12.87
N LEU A 411 19.95 39.03 -13.68
CA LEU A 411 21.08 38.11 -13.44
C LEU A 411 21.84 38.45 -12.15
N SER A 412 21.93 39.76 -11.82
CA SER A 412 22.63 40.24 -10.64
C SER A 412 21.96 39.88 -9.30
N THR A 413 20.67 39.53 -9.32
CA THR A 413 19.89 39.18 -8.12
C THR A 413 19.83 37.67 -7.86
N GLY A 414 20.35 36.84 -8.78
CA GLY A 414 20.34 35.38 -8.67
C GLY A 414 18.96 34.72 -8.86
N ILE A 415 17.98 35.45 -9.40
CA ILE A 415 16.60 34.99 -9.57
C ILE A 415 16.09 35.37 -10.97
N ILE A 416 15.57 34.40 -11.73
CA ILE A 416 14.90 34.63 -13.01
C ILE A 416 13.47 34.11 -12.92
N GLU A 417 12.49 34.99 -13.14
CA GLU A 417 11.07 34.64 -13.12
C GLU A 417 10.47 34.66 -14.52
N ARG A 418 9.67 33.64 -14.82
CA ARG A 418 8.84 33.57 -16.02
C ARG A 418 7.39 33.37 -15.60
N LYS A 419 6.52 34.25 -16.09
CA LYS A 419 5.07 34.12 -15.95
C LYS A 419 4.52 33.27 -17.10
N ILE A 420 3.82 32.19 -16.78
CA ILE A 420 3.20 31.26 -17.73
C ILE A 420 1.68 31.50 -17.68
N GLU A 421 1.11 31.90 -18.82
CA GLU A 421 -0.28 32.34 -18.99
C GLU A 421 -1.03 31.51 -20.06
N GLY A 422 -2.28 31.86 -20.35
CA GLY A 422 -3.19 31.09 -21.20
C GLY A 422 -4.05 30.09 -20.40
N ASN A 423 -4.81 29.27 -21.11
CA ASN A 423 -5.59 28.19 -20.48
C ASN A 423 -4.66 27.13 -19.86
N ILE A 424 -5.20 26.30 -18.96
CA ILE A 424 -4.42 25.34 -18.18
C ILE A 424 -3.71 24.31 -19.09
N TRP A 425 -4.24 23.97 -20.28
CA TRP A 425 -3.55 23.08 -21.21
C TRP A 425 -2.28 23.72 -21.77
N ASN A 426 -2.34 25.00 -22.15
CA ASN A 426 -1.18 25.77 -22.57
C ASN A 426 -0.16 25.88 -21.44
N GLN A 427 -0.60 26.18 -20.21
CA GLN A 427 0.30 26.24 -19.05
C GLN A 427 0.97 24.89 -18.79
N LEU A 428 0.22 23.77 -18.82
CA LEU A 428 0.78 22.42 -18.66
C LEU A 428 1.88 22.14 -19.69
N ASN A 429 1.61 22.43 -20.97
CA ASN A 429 2.58 22.21 -22.05
C ASN A 429 3.82 23.08 -21.84
N GLU A 430 3.65 24.38 -21.61
CA GLU A 430 4.77 25.33 -21.44
C GLU A 430 5.64 25.01 -20.21
N ILE A 431 5.02 24.61 -19.09
CA ILE A 431 5.75 24.14 -17.90
C ILE A 431 6.52 22.86 -18.23
N THR A 432 5.86 21.88 -18.87
CA THR A 432 6.49 20.59 -19.22
C THR A 432 7.66 20.77 -20.16
N ASP A 433 7.51 21.60 -21.20
CA ASP A 433 8.56 21.90 -22.19
C ASP A 433 9.73 22.59 -21.50
N THR A 434 9.45 23.57 -20.63
CA THR A 434 10.51 24.29 -19.90
C THR A 434 11.25 23.38 -18.92
N LEU A 435 10.55 22.51 -18.17
CA LEU A 435 11.20 21.55 -17.27
C LEU A 435 11.94 20.43 -18.04
N THR A 436 11.55 20.14 -19.29
CA THR A 436 12.28 19.18 -20.13
C THR A 436 13.68 19.70 -20.48
N LEU A 437 13.85 21.02 -20.62
CA LEU A 437 15.15 21.63 -20.90
C LEU A 437 16.19 21.39 -19.78
N ILE A 438 15.74 21.37 -18.52
CA ILE A 438 16.59 21.09 -17.34
C ILE A 438 16.68 19.59 -17.02
N ASN A 439 15.67 18.81 -17.40
CA ASN A 439 15.61 17.37 -17.12
C ASN A 439 16.22 16.55 -18.26
N ARG A 440 17.46 16.85 -18.65
CA ARG A 440 18.14 16.12 -19.73
C ARG A 440 18.68 14.77 -19.26
N PRO A 441 18.55 13.70 -20.05
CA PRO A 441 19.08 12.41 -19.66
C PRO A 441 20.61 12.43 -19.66
N PHE A 442 21.20 11.75 -18.68
CA PHE A 442 22.64 11.48 -18.60
C PHE A 442 22.86 9.98 -18.47
N ARG A 443 24.05 9.52 -18.84
CA ARG A 443 24.40 8.10 -18.83
C ARG A 443 24.93 7.70 -17.46
N LEU A 444 24.14 6.94 -16.70
CA LEU A 444 24.57 6.38 -15.43
C LEU A 444 25.42 5.13 -15.69
N LYS A 445 26.68 5.14 -15.23
CA LYS A 445 27.62 4.03 -15.38
C LYS A 445 27.34 2.96 -14.33
N GLY A 446 26.53 1.96 -14.69
CA GLY A 446 26.30 0.73 -13.91
C GLY A 446 26.82 -0.52 -14.62
N GLU A 447 26.38 -1.70 -14.17
CA GLU A 447 26.70 -2.99 -14.84
C GLU A 447 26.19 -3.04 -16.29
N LEU A 448 25.04 -2.41 -16.54
CA LEU A 448 24.59 -1.95 -17.85
C LEU A 448 24.48 -0.44 -17.74
N SER A 449 25.12 0.30 -18.63
CA SER A 449 24.92 1.75 -18.65
C SER A 449 23.52 2.06 -19.17
N GLU A 450 22.80 2.91 -18.46
CA GLU A 450 21.46 3.35 -18.85
C GLU A 450 21.39 4.87 -18.88
N ASN A 451 20.51 5.39 -19.74
CA ASN A 451 20.18 6.81 -19.75
C ASN A 451 19.12 7.06 -18.68
N VAL A 452 19.49 7.86 -17.68
CA VAL A 452 18.61 8.23 -16.58
C VAL A 452 18.34 9.73 -16.61
N TYR A 453 17.19 10.12 -16.05
CA TYR A 453 16.79 11.52 -15.94
C TYR A 453 17.07 12.06 -14.53
N PRO A 454 17.49 13.32 -14.38
CA PRO A 454 17.63 14.00 -13.09
C PRO A 454 16.37 13.94 -12.21
N TYR A 455 15.20 13.95 -12.83
CA TYR A 455 13.90 13.76 -12.21
C TYR A 455 13.07 12.77 -13.05
N PRO A 456 12.34 11.81 -12.45
CA PRO A 456 11.47 10.92 -13.22
C PRO A 456 10.39 11.73 -13.97
N THR A 457 10.32 11.55 -15.30
CA THR A 457 9.44 12.35 -16.19
C THR A 457 7.95 12.19 -15.87
N LEU A 458 7.53 10.96 -15.59
CA LEU A 458 6.15 10.65 -15.18
C LEU A 458 5.80 11.30 -13.83
N ALA A 459 6.75 11.31 -12.87
CA ALA A 459 6.56 11.96 -11.59
C ALA A 459 6.43 13.47 -11.72
N LEU A 460 7.29 14.11 -12.54
CA LEU A 460 7.18 15.54 -12.81
C LEU A 460 5.82 15.90 -13.43
N LYS A 461 5.37 15.16 -14.45
CA LYS A 461 4.06 15.39 -15.08
C LYS A 461 2.93 15.31 -14.06
N GLU A 462 2.94 14.29 -13.20
CA GLU A 462 1.91 14.11 -12.17
C GLU A 462 1.93 15.24 -11.13
N ILE A 463 3.10 15.70 -10.70
CA ILE A 463 3.24 16.83 -9.76
C ILE A 463 2.74 18.14 -10.40
N ILE A 464 3.06 18.40 -11.67
CA ILE A 464 2.58 19.59 -12.40
C ILE A 464 1.04 19.56 -12.49
N VAL A 465 0.47 18.45 -12.95
CA VAL A 465 -0.98 18.27 -13.09
C VAL A 465 -1.67 18.45 -11.74
N ASN A 466 -1.14 17.84 -10.67
CA ASN A 466 -1.72 17.99 -9.34
C ASN A 466 -1.65 19.45 -8.84
N SER A 467 -0.56 20.16 -9.13
CA SER A 467 -0.39 21.56 -8.73
C SER A 467 -1.41 22.49 -9.39
N ILE A 468 -1.73 22.29 -10.68
CA ILE A 468 -2.66 23.13 -11.43
C ILE A 468 -4.13 22.70 -11.25
N VAL A 469 -4.42 21.40 -11.14
CA VAL A 469 -5.79 20.88 -11.02
C VAL A 469 -6.34 21.05 -9.60
N HIS A 470 -5.54 20.83 -8.56
CA HIS A 470 -5.98 20.96 -7.16
C HIS A 470 -5.82 22.36 -6.58
N ARG A 471 -5.32 23.32 -7.38
CA ARG A 471 -5.15 24.73 -7.03
C ARG A 471 -6.46 25.34 -6.50
N ASP A 472 -6.39 26.13 -5.44
CA ASP A 472 -7.49 27.00 -5.07
C ASP A 472 -7.55 28.24 -5.97
N TYR A 473 -8.47 28.23 -6.93
CA TYR A 473 -8.65 29.32 -7.89
C TYR A 473 -9.33 30.57 -7.31
N SER A 474 -9.85 30.51 -6.07
CA SER A 474 -10.35 31.69 -5.37
C SER A 474 -9.22 32.57 -4.80
N ILE A 475 -8.02 32.00 -4.63
CA ILE A 475 -6.85 32.69 -4.08
C ILE A 475 -6.09 33.40 -5.20
N LEU A 476 -5.69 34.65 -4.94
CA LEU A 476 -4.97 35.49 -5.90
C LEU A 476 -3.52 35.05 -6.14
N ILE A 477 -2.92 34.35 -5.17
CA ILE A 477 -1.56 33.84 -5.24
C ILE A 477 -1.48 32.75 -6.33
N PRO A 478 -0.57 32.86 -7.31
CA PRO A 478 -0.42 31.86 -8.37
C PRO A 478 0.26 30.57 -7.86
N VAL A 479 0.26 29.52 -8.68
CA VAL A 479 1.16 28.38 -8.45
C VAL A 479 2.59 28.88 -8.68
N VAL A 480 3.50 28.57 -7.76
CA VAL A 480 4.91 28.94 -7.87
C VAL A 480 5.76 27.68 -7.95
N ILE A 481 6.49 27.55 -9.05
CA ILE A 481 7.44 26.45 -9.27
C ILE A 481 8.84 27.04 -9.16
N ARG A 482 9.55 26.76 -8.06
CA ARG A 482 10.93 27.18 -7.84
C ARG A 482 11.88 26.07 -8.27
N VAL A 483 12.76 26.37 -9.21
CA VAL A 483 13.78 25.46 -9.73
C VAL A 483 15.14 25.92 -9.23
N SER A 484 15.84 25.04 -8.54
CA SER A 484 17.22 25.22 -8.10
C SER A 484 18.10 24.10 -8.66
N ALA A 485 19.41 24.20 -8.48
CA ALA A 485 20.35 23.21 -9.02
C ALA A 485 20.15 21.79 -8.45
N ASP A 486 19.62 21.68 -7.23
CA ASP A 486 19.48 20.45 -6.44
C ASP A 486 18.02 19.96 -6.29
N ARG A 487 17.01 20.76 -6.60
CA ARG A 487 15.59 20.42 -6.38
C ARG A 487 14.62 21.31 -7.14
N ILE A 488 13.37 20.86 -7.24
CA ILE A 488 12.23 21.65 -7.70
C ILE A 488 11.17 21.66 -6.61
N VAL A 489 10.70 22.85 -6.26
CA VAL A 489 9.65 23.08 -5.27
C VAL A 489 8.39 23.60 -5.97
N PHE A 490 7.30 22.86 -5.85
CA PHE A 490 5.98 23.24 -6.33
C PHE A 490 5.16 23.72 -5.15
N THR A 491 4.76 24.99 -5.14
CA THR A 491 3.85 25.56 -4.14
C THR A 491 2.53 25.87 -4.81
N SER A 492 1.46 25.15 -4.43
CA SER A 492 0.11 25.39 -4.91
C SER A 492 -0.74 26.03 -3.81
N PRO A 493 -1.51 27.09 -4.09
CA PRO A 493 -2.40 27.71 -3.12
C PRO A 493 -3.55 26.77 -2.75
N GLY A 494 -3.87 26.76 -1.46
CA GLY A 494 -4.87 25.89 -0.83
C GLY A 494 -4.23 24.71 -0.09
N GLY A 495 -4.77 24.39 1.09
CA GLY A 495 -4.42 23.20 1.86
C GLY A 495 -5.17 21.94 1.44
N LEU A 496 -5.10 20.91 2.29
CA LEU A 496 -5.87 19.68 2.12
C LEU A 496 -7.37 19.97 2.15
N VAL A 497 -8.11 19.35 1.23
CA VAL A 497 -9.58 19.41 1.22
C VAL A 497 -10.15 18.61 2.39
N GLU A 498 -11.32 19.00 2.89
CA GLU A 498 -11.96 18.39 4.07
C GLU A 498 -12.16 16.88 3.92
N GLU A 499 -12.44 16.40 2.70
CA GLU A 499 -12.60 14.97 2.41
C GLU A 499 -11.31 14.19 2.69
N VAL A 500 -10.15 14.78 2.37
CA VAL A 500 -8.83 14.18 2.63
C VAL A 500 -8.50 14.28 4.12
N LYS A 501 -8.79 15.40 4.77
CA LYS A 501 -8.59 15.56 6.23
C LYS A 501 -9.36 14.50 7.03
N ARG A 502 -10.62 14.23 6.66
CA ARG A 502 -11.46 13.19 7.31
C ARG A 502 -10.89 11.78 7.14
N GLN A 503 -10.18 11.50 6.05
CA GLN A 503 -9.58 10.18 5.78
C GLN A 503 -8.27 9.92 6.54
N LEU A 504 -7.64 10.98 7.09
CA LEU A 504 -6.31 10.90 7.66
C LEU A 504 -6.28 10.56 9.16
N LEU A 505 -7.43 10.47 9.86
CA LEU A 505 -7.57 9.97 11.24
C LEU A 505 -6.41 10.35 12.20
N SER A 506 -5.86 11.57 12.09
CA SER A 506 -4.72 12.18 12.81
C SER A 506 -3.28 11.95 12.32
N GLU A 507 -3.05 11.20 11.24
CA GLU A 507 -1.73 11.04 10.61
C GLU A 507 -1.48 12.04 9.47
N SER A 508 -0.20 12.27 9.11
CA SER A 508 0.12 13.11 7.95
C SER A 508 -0.17 12.36 6.64
N LEU A 509 -0.55 13.10 5.59
CA LEU A 509 -0.78 12.52 4.25
C LEU A 509 0.48 11.81 3.72
N GLU A 510 1.66 12.34 4.03
CA GLU A 510 2.94 11.77 3.63
C GLU A 510 3.17 10.40 4.29
N ASP A 511 2.89 10.27 5.59
CA ASP A 511 3.11 9.03 6.34
C ASP A 511 2.19 7.91 5.86
N GLU A 512 0.91 8.22 5.64
CA GLU A 512 -0.07 7.23 5.18
C GLU A 512 0.25 6.71 3.77
N ILE A 513 0.63 7.61 2.86
CA ILE A 513 1.05 7.22 1.50
C ILE A 513 2.33 6.39 1.54
N ARG A 514 3.29 6.71 2.41
CA ARG A 514 4.54 5.95 2.57
C ARG A 514 4.33 4.59 3.24
N LYS A 515 3.37 4.45 4.16
CA LYS A 515 2.93 3.16 4.71
C LYS A 515 2.26 2.26 3.67
N GLY A 516 2.04 2.77 2.46
CA GLY A 516 1.48 2.03 1.34
C GLY A 516 -0.04 2.09 1.25
N LYS A 517 -0.69 2.96 2.05
CA LYS A 517 -2.13 3.21 1.96
C LYS A 517 -2.42 3.87 0.61
N ARG A 518 -3.25 3.20 -0.19
CA ARG A 518 -3.72 3.71 -1.49
C ARG A 518 -5.15 4.20 -1.37
N GLY A 519 -5.54 5.14 -2.24
CA GLY A 519 -6.93 5.53 -2.39
C GLY A 519 -7.39 6.73 -1.56
N ILE A 520 -6.47 7.47 -0.93
CA ILE A 520 -6.81 8.78 -0.34
C ILE A 520 -7.13 9.74 -1.48
N LYS A 521 -8.38 10.20 -1.54
CA LYS A 521 -8.89 11.01 -2.65
C LYS A 521 -9.74 12.17 -2.15
N GLY A 522 -9.60 13.32 -2.79
CA GLY A 522 -10.46 14.50 -2.65
C GLY A 522 -10.08 15.54 -3.70
N TYR A 523 -11.09 16.22 -4.26
CA TYR A 523 -10.93 17.10 -5.41
C TYR A 523 -11.54 18.48 -5.13
N ARG A 524 -10.71 19.51 -5.13
CA ARG A 524 -11.16 20.91 -4.99
C ARG A 524 -11.89 21.41 -6.23
N ASN A 525 -11.39 21.02 -7.40
CA ASN A 525 -11.96 21.36 -8.71
C ASN A 525 -12.35 20.06 -9.43
N PRO A 526 -13.54 19.50 -9.14
CA PRO A 526 -13.94 18.19 -9.65
C PRO A 526 -14.16 18.17 -11.17
N VAL A 527 -14.59 19.28 -11.79
CA VAL A 527 -14.76 19.37 -13.26
C VAL A 527 -13.40 19.35 -13.94
N LEU A 528 -12.43 20.11 -13.42
CA LEU A 528 -11.06 20.09 -13.93
C LEU A 528 -10.47 18.67 -13.84
N ALA A 529 -10.64 18.01 -12.69
CA ALA A 529 -10.12 16.66 -12.47
C ALA A 529 -10.74 15.60 -13.40
N ASP A 530 -12.05 15.65 -13.66
CA ASP A 530 -12.72 14.74 -14.59
C ASP A 530 -12.25 14.94 -16.04
N LEU A 531 -12.15 16.19 -16.50
CA LEU A 531 -11.70 16.51 -17.85
C LEU A 531 -10.22 16.15 -18.09
N PHE A 532 -9.34 16.37 -17.09
CA PHE A 532 -7.95 15.93 -17.15
C PHE A 532 -7.82 14.41 -17.19
N TYR A 533 -8.65 13.70 -16.44
CA TYR A 533 -8.71 12.25 -16.50
C TYR A 533 -9.22 11.76 -17.88
N GLY A 534 -10.31 12.34 -18.38
CA GLY A 534 -10.91 11.96 -19.65
C GLY A 534 -10.01 12.25 -20.85
N ALA A 535 -9.17 13.29 -20.76
CA ALA A 535 -8.16 13.61 -21.76
C ALA A 535 -6.88 12.75 -21.65
N GLY A 536 -6.75 11.89 -20.63
CA GLY A 536 -5.55 11.06 -20.42
C GLY A 536 -4.34 11.79 -19.85
N ALA A 537 -4.53 13.00 -19.31
CA ALA A 537 -3.47 13.77 -18.66
C ALA A 537 -3.28 13.37 -17.19
N MET A 538 -4.27 12.72 -16.57
CA MET A 538 -4.30 12.29 -15.17
C MET A 538 -4.84 10.85 -15.04
N ASP A 539 -4.31 10.05 -14.12
CA ASP A 539 -4.74 8.66 -13.89
C ASP A 539 -5.82 8.53 -12.79
N LYS A 540 -6.67 7.50 -12.88
CA LYS A 540 -7.93 7.33 -12.09
C LYS A 540 -7.74 6.80 -10.67
N GLU A 541 -6.63 6.11 -10.39
CA GLU A 541 -6.55 5.21 -9.23
C GLU A 541 -6.29 5.91 -7.88
N GLY A 542 -6.08 7.23 -7.85
CA GLY A 542 -5.68 7.92 -6.60
C GLY A 542 -4.32 7.42 -6.09
N SER A 543 -3.55 6.79 -6.98
CA SER A 543 -2.20 6.33 -6.75
C SER A 543 -1.18 7.39 -7.13
N GLY A 544 -1.57 8.52 -7.74
CA GLY A 544 -0.68 9.54 -8.30
C GLY A 544 0.50 9.89 -7.40
N LEU A 545 0.24 10.37 -6.18
CA LEU A 545 1.32 10.66 -5.22
C LEU A 545 2.06 9.41 -4.72
N SER A 546 1.38 8.27 -4.52
CA SER A 546 2.02 6.99 -4.16
C SER A 546 2.98 6.50 -5.26
N ASP A 547 2.60 6.66 -6.52
CA ASP A 547 3.35 6.22 -7.68
C ASP A 547 4.49 7.19 -7.98
N VAL A 548 4.25 8.49 -7.79
CA VAL A 548 5.32 9.51 -7.72
C VAL A 548 6.36 9.10 -6.68
N VAL A 549 5.97 8.76 -5.45
CA VAL A 549 6.89 8.32 -4.39
C VAL A 549 7.68 7.09 -4.84
N LYS A 550 7.02 6.06 -5.37
CA LYS A 550 7.70 4.86 -5.89
C LYS A 550 8.67 5.17 -7.02
N GLN A 551 8.27 6.00 -7.98
CA GLN A 551 9.08 6.36 -9.15
C GLN A 551 10.31 7.17 -8.72
N VAL A 552 10.13 8.14 -7.82
CA VAL A 552 11.21 8.97 -7.29
C VAL A 552 12.19 8.12 -6.47
N MET A 553 11.69 7.27 -5.57
CA MET A 553 12.52 6.36 -4.77
C MET A 553 13.27 5.33 -5.63
N ASN A 554 12.62 4.74 -6.64
CA ASN A 554 13.28 3.82 -7.58
C ASN A 554 14.31 4.54 -8.45
N GLY A 555 14.09 5.84 -8.71
CA GLY A 555 14.98 6.70 -9.48
C GLY A 555 16.16 7.26 -8.69
N GLY A 556 16.39 6.86 -7.44
CA GLY A 556 17.53 7.35 -6.64
C GLY A 556 17.42 8.84 -6.26
N SER A 557 16.20 9.33 -6.10
CA SER A 557 15.89 10.70 -5.69
C SER A 557 14.90 10.68 -4.52
N ALA A 558 14.72 11.81 -3.85
CA ALA A 558 13.81 12.00 -2.72
C ALA A 558 12.63 12.92 -3.10
N ILE A 559 11.50 12.73 -2.41
CA ILE A 559 10.35 13.63 -2.50
C ILE A 559 9.70 13.81 -1.12
N THR A 560 9.28 15.03 -0.83
CA THR A 560 8.46 15.41 0.33
C THR A 560 7.23 16.17 -0.14
N PHE A 561 6.10 15.99 0.51
CA PHE A 561 4.87 16.70 0.15
C PHE A 561 3.93 16.83 1.32
N GLY A 562 3.24 17.96 1.42
CA GLY A 562 2.27 18.17 2.47
C GLY A 562 1.74 19.60 2.51
N PRO A 563 0.75 19.85 3.37
CA PRO A 563 0.37 21.22 3.68
C PRO A 563 1.56 21.93 4.35
N THR A 564 1.71 23.22 4.04
CA THR A 564 2.59 24.13 4.77
C THR A 564 2.15 24.27 6.23
N VAL A 565 3.01 24.81 7.10
CA VAL A 565 2.71 24.99 8.54
C VAL A 565 1.44 25.80 8.79
N THR A 566 1.11 26.76 7.91
CA THR A 566 -0.11 27.56 7.98
C THR A 566 -1.33 26.87 7.36
N GLU A 567 -1.16 25.69 6.74
CA GLU A 567 -2.14 24.96 5.92
C GLU A 567 -2.73 25.77 4.75
N GLU A 568 -2.18 26.94 4.42
CA GLU A 568 -2.69 27.81 3.36
C GLU A 568 -2.25 27.36 1.97
N ASN A 569 -1.13 26.64 1.89
CA ASN A 569 -0.56 26.12 0.64
C ASN A 569 -0.23 24.64 0.79
N PHE A 570 -0.25 23.93 -0.33
CA PHE A 570 0.26 22.58 -0.47
C PHE A 570 1.61 22.63 -1.20
N GLU A 571 2.65 22.08 -0.60
CA GLU A 571 4.00 22.08 -1.14
C GLU A 571 4.45 20.67 -1.52
N VAL A 572 5.11 20.55 -2.67
CA VAL A 572 5.79 19.33 -3.12
C VAL A 572 7.23 19.68 -3.46
N VAL A 573 8.18 19.00 -2.84
CA VAL A 573 9.61 19.17 -3.11
C VAL A 573 10.14 17.86 -3.70
N ILE A 574 10.58 17.91 -4.95
CA ILE A 574 11.27 16.80 -5.61
C ILE A 574 12.76 17.14 -5.72
N TYR A 575 13.62 16.26 -5.22
CA TYR A 575 15.06 16.47 -5.24
C TYR A 575 15.66 15.94 -6.53
N ARG A 576 16.73 16.59 -7.00
CA ARG A 576 17.52 16.08 -8.11
C ARG A 576 18.22 14.81 -7.65
N ARG A 577 18.43 13.87 -8.56
CA ARG A 577 19.38 12.79 -8.30
C ARG A 577 20.76 13.36 -7.96
N ILE A 578 21.42 12.75 -6.98
CA ILE A 578 22.63 13.31 -6.36
C ILE A 578 23.88 12.97 -7.18
N GLU A 579 23.82 12.01 -8.12
CA GLU A 579 25.01 11.51 -8.81
C GLU A 579 25.74 12.63 -9.59
N GLU A 580 27.06 12.71 -9.41
CA GLU A 580 27.88 13.74 -10.03
C GLU A 580 28.06 13.42 -11.53
N VAL A 581 27.45 14.25 -12.37
CA VAL A 581 27.52 14.11 -13.83
C VAL A 581 28.77 14.83 -14.33
N ASP A 582 29.65 14.11 -15.00
CA ASP A 582 30.76 14.71 -15.76
C ASP A 582 30.17 15.62 -16.86
N LYS A 583 30.53 16.91 -16.80
CA LYS A 583 29.99 17.95 -17.70
C LYS A 583 30.44 17.78 -19.16
N GLU A 584 31.55 17.09 -19.43
CA GLU A 584 32.05 16.86 -20.79
C GLU A 584 31.47 15.57 -21.40
N THR A 585 31.34 14.51 -20.60
CA THR A 585 30.92 13.19 -21.12
C THR A 585 29.44 12.87 -20.87
N LEU A 586 28.71 13.69 -20.11
CA LEU A 586 27.34 13.44 -19.64
C LEU A 586 27.20 12.05 -18.99
N THR A 587 28.26 11.60 -18.28
CA THR A 587 28.25 10.32 -17.58
C THR A 587 28.41 10.54 -16.08
N ALA A 588 27.63 9.82 -15.28
CA ALA A 588 27.79 9.82 -13.82
C ALA A 588 28.17 8.43 -13.32
N THR A 589 28.97 8.37 -12.27
CA THR A 589 29.19 7.13 -11.49
C THR A 589 28.23 7.11 -10.30
N PRO A 590 27.61 5.96 -9.99
CA PRO A 590 26.74 5.85 -8.82
C PRO A 590 27.51 6.24 -7.55
N ILE A 591 26.88 7.07 -6.71
CA ILE A 591 27.50 7.55 -5.47
C ILE A 591 27.86 6.35 -4.61
N THR A 592 29.15 6.24 -4.30
CA THR A 592 29.61 5.33 -3.26
C THR A 592 29.30 6.00 -1.92
N THR A 593 28.68 5.24 -1.02
CA THR A 593 27.95 5.65 0.20
C THR A 593 28.77 6.42 1.25
N THR A 594 29.28 7.61 0.95
CA THR A 594 30.16 8.31 1.91
C THR A 594 29.97 9.83 2.05
N THR A 595 28.87 10.42 1.58
CA THR A 595 28.60 11.83 1.94
C THR A 595 27.17 12.04 2.42
N ILE A 596 27.09 12.34 3.72
CA ILE A 596 25.91 12.54 4.55
C ILE A 596 25.32 13.92 4.25
N ASN A 597 24.05 13.95 3.81
CA ASN A 597 22.99 14.89 4.23
C ASN A 597 21.73 14.67 3.40
N VAL A 598 21.04 13.53 3.56
CA VAL A 598 19.66 13.38 3.10
C VAL A 598 18.89 12.54 4.11
N LYS A 599 17.64 12.93 4.38
CA LYS A 599 16.58 12.12 4.99
C LYS A 599 16.23 10.94 4.07
N GLU A 600 17.15 10.01 3.85
CA GLU A 600 16.86 8.74 3.20
C GLU A 600 16.78 7.61 4.22
N PRO A 601 15.92 6.58 3.99
CA PRO A 601 15.99 5.37 4.77
C PRO A 601 17.32 4.67 4.53
N VAL A 602 18.19 4.67 5.53
CA VAL A 602 19.35 3.78 5.54
C VAL A 602 18.80 2.36 5.65
N ARG A 603 19.08 1.54 4.62
CA ARG A 603 18.69 0.13 4.61
C ARG A 603 19.75 -0.67 5.34
N PHE A 604 19.39 -1.19 6.50
CA PHE A 604 20.21 -2.12 7.27
C PHE A 604 19.82 -3.54 6.89
N ALA A 605 20.80 -4.32 6.41
CA ALA A 605 20.65 -5.76 6.25
C ALA A 605 21.26 -6.45 7.47
N CYS A 606 20.48 -7.29 8.14
CA CYS A 606 20.93 -8.03 9.30
C CYS A 606 21.63 -9.33 8.89
N ASN A 607 22.56 -9.80 9.72
CA ASN A 607 23.27 -11.07 9.58
C ASN A 607 22.53 -12.25 10.28
N LEU A 608 21.21 -12.15 10.35
CA LEU A 608 20.31 -13.10 11.00
C LEU A 608 19.46 -13.80 9.94
N PHE A 609 19.26 -15.11 10.07
CA PHE A 609 18.38 -15.91 9.22
C PHE A 609 17.26 -16.50 10.08
N GLU A 610 16.03 -16.15 9.75
CA GLU A 610 14.85 -16.58 10.51
C GLU A 610 14.61 -18.09 10.37
N ILE A 611 14.33 -18.78 11.48
CA ILE A 611 13.81 -20.14 11.46
C ILE A 611 12.29 -20.06 11.27
N LEU A 612 11.82 -20.53 10.11
CA LEU A 612 10.42 -20.54 9.72
C LEU A 612 9.68 -21.77 10.26
N LYS A 613 10.39 -22.88 10.47
CA LYS A 613 9.81 -24.12 10.99
C LYS A 613 10.82 -24.88 11.86
N LEU A 614 10.36 -25.28 13.05
CA LEU A 614 11.05 -26.23 13.93
C LEU A 614 10.27 -27.55 13.99
N PRO A 615 10.93 -28.67 14.29
CA PRO A 615 10.27 -29.92 14.67
C PRO A 615 9.32 -29.70 15.85
N ARG A 616 8.16 -30.37 15.84
CA ARG A 616 7.14 -30.21 16.90
C ARG A 616 7.58 -30.79 18.24
N VAL A 617 8.40 -31.83 18.20
CA VAL A 617 8.82 -32.60 19.38
C VAL A 617 10.32 -32.90 19.33
N ILE A 618 10.89 -33.17 20.50
CA ILE A 618 12.22 -33.74 20.70
C ILE A 618 12.03 -35.13 21.29
N TYR A 619 12.70 -36.13 20.71
CA TYR A 619 12.68 -37.50 21.19
C TYR A 619 13.76 -37.70 22.24
N HIS A 620 13.43 -38.39 23.33
CA HIS A 620 14.41 -38.72 24.36
C HIS A 620 14.20 -40.07 25.04
N ALA A 621 15.30 -40.74 25.39
CA ALA A 621 15.29 -42.06 26.04
C ALA A 621 16.49 -42.24 26.97
N ASP A 622 16.37 -43.09 27.99
CA ASP A 622 17.44 -43.42 28.92
C ASP A 622 18.60 -44.14 28.21
N THR A 623 19.82 -43.92 28.68
CA THR A 623 21.02 -44.54 28.13
C THR A 623 22.03 -44.89 29.21
N ASP A 624 22.73 -46.01 29.03
CA ASP A 624 23.88 -46.38 29.85
C ASP A 624 25.17 -45.64 29.45
N VAL A 625 25.16 -44.95 28.30
CA VAL A 625 26.32 -44.19 27.82
C VAL A 625 26.56 -42.98 28.71
N ARG A 626 27.83 -42.76 29.09
CA ARG A 626 28.21 -41.61 29.95
C ARG A 626 29.04 -40.56 29.21
N ARG A 627 29.63 -40.87 28.06
CA ARG A 627 30.39 -39.91 27.24
C ARG A 627 29.97 -39.98 25.78
N ARG A 628 29.77 -38.82 25.12
CA ARG A 628 29.47 -38.75 23.67
C ARG A 628 30.48 -39.51 22.80
N GLN A 629 31.74 -39.56 23.22
CA GLN A 629 32.81 -40.26 22.50
C GLN A 629 32.57 -41.77 22.39
N GLU A 630 31.88 -42.38 23.36
CA GLU A 630 31.56 -43.82 23.34
C GLU A 630 30.63 -44.14 22.16
N ILE A 631 29.61 -43.31 21.92
CA ILE A 631 28.70 -43.43 20.77
C ILE A 631 29.48 -43.24 19.45
N TYR A 632 30.30 -42.20 19.35
CA TYR A 632 31.09 -41.95 18.13
C TYR A 632 32.09 -43.08 17.82
N ASN A 633 32.73 -43.65 18.85
CA ASN A 633 33.65 -44.76 18.69
C ASN A 633 32.92 -46.04 18.25
N ALA A 634 31.76 -46.33 18.85
CA ALA A 634 30.95 -47.50 18.52
C ALA A 634 30.36 -47.42 17.10
N LEU A 635 30.02 -46.22 16.62
CA LEU A 635 29.53 -46.00 15.26
C LEU A 635 30.62 -45.99 14.17
N ASN A 636 31.91 -46.01 14.54
CA ASN A 636 33.07 -46.18 13.64
C ASN A 636 33.00 -45.38 12.31
N ASN A 637 32.90 -44.06 12.40
CA ASN A 637 32.78 -43.12 11.26
C ASN A 637 31.50 -43.24 10.40
N ALA A 638 30.47 -43.96 10.85
CA ALA A 638 29.13 -43.91 10.27
C ALA A 638 28.45 -42.56 10.56
N TRP A 639 27.45 -42.19 9.74
CA TRP A 639 26.67 -41.00 10.01
C TRP A 639 25.97 -41.10 11.38
N THR A 640 26.03 -40.01 12.15
CA THR A 640 25.40 -39.90 13.47
C THR A 640 24.42 -38.71 13.44
N PRO A 641 23.13 -38.90 13.76
CA PRO A 641 22.18 -37.78 13.86
C PRO A 641 22.57 -36.81 14.97
N SER A 642 22.09 -35.57 14.94
CA SER A 642 22.42 -34.57 15.97
C SER A 642 21.73 -34.93 17.28
N PHE A 643 22.49 -35.04 18.38
CA PHE A 643 21.96 -35.45 19.67
C PHE A 643 22.66 -34.76 20.84
N LEU A 644 21.95 -34.67 21.97
CA LEU A 644 22.50 -34.31 23.26
C LEU A 644 22.54 -35.54 24.17
N LEU A 645 23.54 -35.61 25.03
CA LEU A 645 23.63 -36.57 26.13
C LEU A 645 23.53 -35.77 27.43
N LEU A 646 22.34 -35.75 28.02
CA LEU A 646 22.01 -34.92 29.18
C LEU A 646 21.07 -35.68 30.10
N ARG A 647 21.28 -35.58 31.41
CA ARG A 647 20.40 -36.18 32.42
C ARG A 647 20.24 -37.70 32.24
N GLU A 648 21.34 -38.38 31.91
CA GLU A 648 21.38 -39.82 31.60
C GLU A 648 20.48 -40.26 30.43
N ARG A 649 20.09 -39.30 29.59
CA ARG A 649 19.24 -39.50 28.42
C ARG A 649 19.88 -38.98 27.13
N ILE A 650 19.53 -39.61 26.02
CA ILE A 650 19.82 -39.10 24.67
C ILE A 650 18.63 -38.27 24.20
N TRP A 651 18.88 -37.04 23.74
CA TRP A 651 17.86 -36.12 23.21
C TRP A 651 18.16 -35.81 21.74
N SER A 652 17.16 -35.87 20.86
CA SER A 652 17.37 -35.72 19.41
C SER A 652 16.12 -35.18 18.71
N PHE A 653 16.30 -34.41 17.63
CA PHE A 653 15.20 -34.08 16.70
C PHE A 653 14.80 -35.27 15.81
N TYR A 654 15.65 -36.30 15.74
CA TYR A 654 15.39 -37.52 14.97
C TYR A 654 14.64 -38.53 15.83
N ASP A 655 13.63 -39.17 15.24
CA ASP A 655 12.86 -40.22 15.89
C ASP A 655 13.77 -41.41 16.27
N LEU A 656 13.87 -41.64 17.58
CA LEU A 656 14.71 -42.66 18.18
C LEU A 656 14.08 -44.07 18.10
N SER A 657 12.78 -44.18 17.83
CA SER A 657 12.06 -45.47 17.71
C SER A 657 12.41 -46.23 16.43
N LYS A 658 12.77 -45.49 15.37
CA LYS A 658 12.95 -46.04 14.02
C LYS A 658 14.15 -46.98 13.97
N ALA A 659 13.98 -48.12 13.30
CA ALA A 659 15.06 -49.10 13.09
C ALA A 659 16.24 -48.53 12.28
N THR A 660 15.99 -47.46 11.53
CA THR A 660 16.97 -46.72 10.72
C THR A 660 17.81 -45.74 11.53
N SER A 661 17.46 -45.45 12.79
CA SER A 661 18.18 -44.51 13.65
C SER A 661 19.45 -45.15 14.25
N PRO A 662 20.66 -44.64 13.94
CA PRO A 662 21.91 -45.19 14.49
C PRO A 662 22.01 -45.10 16.03
N LEU A 663 21.21 -44.23 16.66
CA LEU A 663 21.20 -44.03 18.10
C LEU A 663 20.37 -45.07 18.86
N LYS A 664 19.51 -45.82 18.17
CA LYS A 664 18.59 -46.79 18.79
C LYS A 664 19.32 -47.88 19.59
N GLN A 665 20.54 -48.24 19.21
CA GLN A 665 21.34 -49.25 19.91
C GLN A 665 21.92 -48.78 21.25
N PHE A 666 21.84 -47.47 21.55
CA PHE A 666 22.39 -46.86 22.76
C PHE A 666 21.31 -46.41 23.74
N ILE A 667 20.04 -46.70 23.48
CA ILE A 667 18.92 -46.26 24.31
C ILE A 667 18.12 -47.44 24.84
N ASP A 668 17.49 -47.28 26.00
CA ASP A 668 16.43 -48.17 26.44
C ASP A 668 15.11 -47.80 25.75
N VAL A 669 14.72 -48.62 24.77
CA VAL A 669 13.49 -48.42 23.97
C VAL A 669 12.24 -48.39 24.85
N GLY A 670 12.24 -49.03 26.03
CA GLY A 670 11.11 -49.01 26.96
C GLY A 670 10.89 -47.66 27.65
N THR A 671 11.88 -46.77 27.60
CA THR A 671 11.86 -45.45 28.26
C THR A 671 11.68 -44.30 27.27
N LEU A 672 11.38 -44.61 25.99
CA LEU A 672 11.25 -43.61 24.93
C LEU A 672 10.06 -42.68 25.19
N GLU A 673 10.34 -41.38 25.17
CA GLU A 673 9.37 -40.31 25.38
C GLU A 673 9.57 -39.20 24.33
N GLU A 674 8.50 -38.43 24.11
CA GLU A 674 8.46 -37.25 23.25
C GLU A 674 8.08 -36.05 24.10
N ILE A 675 8.80 -34.94 23.93
CA ILE A 675 8.51 -33.67 24.60
C ILE A 675 8.34 -32.57 23.56
N THR A 676 7.42 -31.63 23.78
CA THR A 676 7.27 -30.48 22.89
C THR A 676 8.45 -29.51 23.03
N ILE A 677 8.65 -28.63 22.04
CA ILE A 677 9.70 -27.61 22.13
C ILE A 677 9.44 -26.63 23.29
N GLU A 678 8.18 -26.26 23.54
CA GLU A 678 7.85 -25.39 24.67
C GLU A 678 8.19 -26.05 26.02
N GLU A 679 7.75 -27.30 26.23
CA GLU A 679 8.05 -28.05 27.45
C GLU A 679 9.55 -28.29 27.63
N PHE A 680 10.29 -28.53 26.54
CA PHE A 680 11.74 -28.67 26.59
C PHE A 680 12.44 -27.37 27.00
N LEU A 681 11.91 -26.22 26.58
CA LEU A 681 12.43 -24.90 26.95
C LEU A 681 12.20 -24.56 28.42
N ASP A 682 11.12 -25.08 29.02
CA ASP A 682 10.77 -24.91 30.44
C ASP A 682 11.68 -25.72 31.38
N LEU A 683 12.45 -26.68 30.84
CA LEU A 683 13.46 -27.41 31.63
C LEU A 683 14.59 -26.48 32.06
N ASN A 684 15.22 -26.78 33.19
CA ASN A 684 16.41 -26.05 33.65
C ASN A 684 17.53 -26.09 32.58
N ASN A 685 17.88 -24.92 32.04
CA ASN A 685 18.82 -24.73 30.91
C ASN A 685 18.29 -25.13 29.51
N GLY A 686 17.00 -25.41 29.34
CA GLY A 686 16.41 -25.86 28.06
C GLY A 686 16.74 -24.97 26.86
N THR A 687 16.80 -23.65 27.04
CA THR A 687 17.20 -22.71 25.98
C THR A 687 18.63 -22.95 25.47
N LYS A 688 19.61 -23.12 26.37
CA LYS A 688 21.02 -23.36 26.00
C LYS A 688 21.19 -24.74 25.36
N GLU A 689 20.45 -25.72 25.85
CA GLU A 689 20.44 -27.10 25.35
C GLU A 689 19.84 -27.14 23.93
N LEU A 690 18.73 -26.44 23.68
CA LEU A 690 18.13 -26.35 22.35
C LEU A 690 19.08 -25.66 21.35
N VAL A 691 19.73 -24.57 21.75
CA VAL A 691 20.77 -23.91 20.94
C VAL A 691 21.91 -24.87 20.62
N GLN A 692 22.31 -25.73 21.56
CA GLN A 692 23.33 -26.74 21.30
C GLN A 692 22.85 -27.77 20.26
N LEU A 693 21.61 -28.26 20.38
CA LEU A 693 21.05 -29.23 19.43
C LEU A 693 20.90 -28.63 18.01
N LEU A 694 20.44 -27.38 17.91
CA LEU A 694 20.37 -26.63 16.65
C LEU A 694 21.76 -26.39 16.03
N ASN A 695 22.75 -26.03 16.85
CA ASN A 695 24.14 -25.90 16.39
C ASN A 695 24.68 -27.24 15.87
N ASP A 696 24.42 -28.35 16.56
CA ASP A 696 24.81 -29.69 16.12
C ASP A 696 24.13 -30.05 14.78
N SER A 697 22.86 -29.69 14.57
CA SER A 697 22.17 -29.84 13.27
C SER A 697 22.78 -28.94 12.17
N MET A 698 23.12 -27.69 12.48
CA MET A 698 23.75 -26.77 11.54
C MET A 698 25.15 -27.22 11.12
N ILE A 699 25.92 -27.81 12.05
CA ILE A 699 27.23 -28.41 11.75
C ILE A 699 27.07 -29.51 10.68
N GLN A 700 26.04 -30.36 10.79
CA GLN A 700 25.77 -31.38 9.76
C GLN A 700 25.45 -30.76 8.41
N HIS A 701 24.63 -29.71 8.41
CA HIS A 701 24.29 -29.01 7.18
C HIS A 701 25.53 -28.38 6.52
N LEU A 702 26.39 -27.72 7.29
CA LEU A 702 27.63 -27.12 6.82
C LEU A 702 28.58 -28.17 6.21
N PHE A 703 28.69 -29.36 6.82
CA PHE A 703 29.43 -30.46 6.20
C PHE A 703 28.79 -30.93 4.89
N SER A 704 27.45 -31.02 4.84
CA SER A 704 26.72 -31.46 3.64
C SER A 704 26.90 -30.52 2.44
N VAL A 705 27.11 -29.22 2.69
CA VAL A 705 27.41 -28.22 1.65
C VAL A 705 28.92 -28.09 1.39
N GLY A 706 29.74 -29.02 1.91
CA GLY A 706 31.16 -29.13 1.59
C GLY A 706 32.07 -28.15 2.34
N LEU A 707 31.64 -27.63 3.48
CA LEU A 707 32.47 -26.82 4.39
C LEU A 707 33.13 -27.70 5.44
N ARG A 708 34.27 -27.23 5.95
CA ARG A 708 34.91 -27.80 7.13
C ARG A 708 34.52 -26.98 8.35
N VAL A 709 34.19 -27.64 9.45
CA VAL A 709 33.79 -26.98 10.70
C VAL A 709 34.83 -27.22 11.80
N ASP A 710 35.31 -26.14 12.40
CA ASP A 710 36.00 -26.13 13.70
C ASP A 710 34.94 -26.03 14.81
N THR A 711 34.60 -27.17 15.40
CA THR A 711 33.54 -27.28 16.42
C THR A 711 33.90 -26.57 17.73
N LYS A 712 35.19 -26.40 18.05
CA LYS A 712 35.63 -25.72 19.28
C LYS A 712 35.41 -24.21 19.21
N LYS A 713 35.71 -23.62 18.05
CA LYS A 713 35.55 -22.17 17.84
C LYS A 713 34.26 -21.81 17.08
N LYS A 714 33.41 -22.78 16.76
CA LYS A 714 32.17 -22.62 15.97
C LYS A 714 32.38 -21.88 14.65
N ARG A 715 33.42 -22.26 13.90
CA ARG A 715 33.74 -21.62 12.62
C ARG A 715 33.68 -22.62 11.48
N ALA A 716 33.02 -22.28 10.39
CA ALA A 716 33.00 -23.06 9.16
C ALA A 716 33.74 -22.34 8.04
N TYR A 717 34.56 -23.06 7.27
CA TYR A 717 35.43 -22.48 6.25
C TYR A 717 35.61 -23.41 5.06
N PHE A 718 36.02 -22.84 3.94
CA PHE A 718 36.35 -23.57 2.72
C PHE A 718 37.73 -24.21 2.79
N THR A 719 37.91 -25.35 2.14
CA THR A 719 39.24 -25.94 1.92
C THR A 719 39.71 -25.66 0.50
N LYS A 720 41.01 -25.86 0.23
CA LYS A 720 41.54 -25.88 -1.14
C LYS A 720 40.89 -26.98 -2.00
N ASN A 721 41.04 -26.87 -3.32
CA ASN A 721 40.62 -27.91 -4.25
C ASN A 721 41.48 -29.18 -4.12
N ILE A 722 40.98 -30.31 -4.62
CA ILE A 722 41.66 -31.62 -4.55
C ILE A 722 42.99 -31.59 -5.29
N ASP A 723 43.06 -30.85 -6.40
CA ASP A 723 44.25 -30.61 -7.21
C ASP A 723 45.27 -29.64 -6.58
N GLY A 724 44.94 -29.06 -5.42
CA GLY A 724 45.77 -28.09 -4.71
C GLY A 724 45.65 -26.65 -5.21
N SER A 725 44.72 -26.36 -6.13
CA SER A 725 44.47 -25.01 -6.65
C SER A 725 43.61 -24.15 -5.70
N PRO A 726 43.62 -22.80 -5.84
CA PRO A 726 42.69 -21.92 -5.15
C PRO A 726 41.24 -22.32 -5.43
N LYS A 727 40.38 -22.21 -4.42
CA LYS A 727 38.95 -22.54 -4.57
C LYS A 727 38.17 -21.27 -4.90
N GLU A 728 37.47 -21.29 -6.02
CA GLU A 728 36.58 -20.22 -6.47
C GLU A 728 35.14 -20.72 -6.54
N ILE A 729 34.21 -19.88 -6.10
CA ILE A 729 32.79 -20.21 -6.07
C ILE A 729 32.04 -19.10 -6.79
N SER A 730 31.25 -19.49 -7.78
CA SER A 730 30.35 -18.59 -8.47
C SER A 730 28.96 -18.67 -7.87
N TYR A 731 28.36 -17.51 -7.60
CA TYR A 731 27.04 -17.39 -7.01
C TYR A 731 26.25 -16.27 -7.72
N GLN A 732 24.92 -16.31 -7.58
CA GLN A 732 24.09 -15.23 -8.09
C GLN A 732 24.14 -14.08 -7.07
N GLY A 733 24.86 -13.01 -7.41
CA GLY A 733 24.83 -11.77 -6.65
C GLY A 733 23.54 -11.01 -6.90
N ARG A 734 23.39 -9.84 -6.29
CA ARG A 734 22.18 -9.00 -6.41
C ARG A 734 21.87 -8.54 -7.84
N ILE A 735 22.90 -8.37 -8.67
CA ILE A 735 22.78 -7.76 -10.00
C ILE A 735 23.29 -8.72 -11.11
N LYS A 736 24.40 -9.43 -10.85
CA LYS A 736 24.97 -10.44 -11.76
C LYS A 736 25.55 -11.63 -11.02
N LYS A 737 25.88 -12.66 -11.81
CA LYS A 737 26.69 -13.79 -11.36
C LYS A 737 28.10 -13.29 -10.99
N ALA A 738 28.49 -13.47 -9.73
CA ALA A 738 29.77 -13.07 -9.20
C ALA A 738 30.60 -14.31 -8.86
N THR A 739 31.92 -14.22 -9.04
CA THR A 739 32.86 -15.29 -8.68
C THR A 739 33.74 -14.81 -7.55
N ARG A 740 33.88 -15.64 -6.52
CA ARG A 740 34.63 -15.31 -5.31
C ARG A 740 35.67 -16.37 -5.02
N THR A 741 36.92 -15.94 -4.84
CA THR A 741 37.98 -16.82 -4.32
C THR A 741 37.79 -17.00 -2.82
N VAL A 742 37.49 -18.22 -2.41
CA VAL A 742 37.13 -18.55 -1.02
C VAL A 742 38.24 -19.27 -0.26
N ALA A 743 39.18 -19.89 -0.98
CA ALA A 743 40.43 -20.42 -0.41
C ALA A 743 41.59 -20.04 -1.33
N LYS A 744 42.58 -19.31 -0.79
CA LYS A 744 43.69 -18.74 -1.55
C LYS A 744 45.04 -19.11 -0.91
N PRO A 745 46.02 -19.61 -1.67
CA PRO A 745 47.37 -19.80 -1.16
C PRO A 745 48.12 -18.46 -1.11
N ARG A 746 48.87 -18.25 -0.03
CA ARG A 746 49.85 -17.16 0.08
C ARG A 746 51.23 -17.72 -0.20
N ILE A 747 51.83 -17.27 -1.30
CA ILE A 747 53.06 -17.82 -1.86
C ILE A 747 54.16 -16.76 -1.86
N ASN A 748 55.40 -17.23 -1.69
CA ASN A 748 56.57 -16.40 -1.95
C ASN A 748 56.73 -16.19 -3.47
N LYS A 749 56.71 -14.94 -3.92
CA LYS A 749 56.80 -14.58 -5.36
C LYS A 749 58.11 -15.00 -6.03
N VAL A 750 59.19 -15.21 -5.26
CA VAL A 750 60.53 -15.57 -5.76
C VAL A 750 60.76 -17.08 -5.76
N THR A 751 60.32 -17.78 -4.72
CA THR A 751 60.58 -19.23 -4.56
C THR A 751 59.40 -20.13 -4.92
N GLY A 752 58.20 -19.56 -5.12
CA GLY A 752 56.96 -20.30 -5.39
C GLY A 752 56.43 -21.13 -4.21
N LYS A 753 57.11 -21.13 -3.05
CA LYS A 753 56.72 -21.89 -1.86
C LYS A 753 55.51 -21.25 -1.17
N VAL A 754 54.53 -22.07 -0.79
CA VAL A 754 53.36 -21.65 -0.01
C VAL A 754 53.74 -21.44 1.46
N TYR A 755 53.41 -20.27 2.01
CA TYR A 755 53.53 -19.97 3.44
C TYR A 755 52.33 -20.50 4.22
N TYR A 756 51.14 -20.09 3.81
CA TYR A 756 49.89 -20.51 4.41
C TYR A 756 48.75 -20.34 3.40
N TRP A 757 47.59 -20.85 3.77
CA TRP A 757 46.34 -20.71 3.06
C TRP A 757 45.40 -19.82 3.83
N GLU A 758 44.75 -18.92 3.12
CA GLU A 758 43.72 -18.02 3.60
C GLU A 758 42.36 -18.53 3.14
N HIS A 759 41.43 -18.70 4.09
CA HIS A 759 40.10 -19.23 3.85
C HIS A 759 39.05 -18.25 4.35
N LYS A 760 38.04 -17.99 3.52
CA LYS A 760 36.82 -17.33 4.01
C LYS A 760 36.06 -18.29 4.92
N SER A 761 35.55 -17.73 6.01
CA SER A 761 34.89 -18.48 7.05
C SER A 761 33.68 -17.72 7.61
N ILE A 762 32.85 -18.44 8.36
CA ILE A 762 31.78 -17.87 9.17
C ILE A 762 31.87 -18.41 10.59
N TRP A 763 31.64 -17.55 11.55
CA TRP A 763 31.17 -17.95 12.87
C TRP A 763 29.64 -18.03 12.86
N PHE A 764 29.06 -18.99 13.58
CA PHE A 764 27.60 -19.15 13.62
C PHE A 764 27.11 -19.53 15.02
N SER A 765 25.89 -19.10 15.35
CA SER A 765 25.14 -19.52 16.54
C SER A 765 23.64 -19.31 16.31
N PHE A 766 22.81 -19.99 17.10
CA PHE A 766 21.37 -19.70 17.16
C PHE A 766 21.06 -18.80 18.34
N GLU A 767 20.19 -17.83 18.12
CA GLU A 767 19.74 -16.86 19.12
C GLU A 767 18.21 -16.75 19.06
N ARG A 768 17.57 -16.48 20.21
CA ARG A 768 16.13 -16.23 20.30
C ARG A 768 15.89 -14.75 20.53
N LEU A 769 15.10 -14.13 19.65
CA LEU A 769 14.65 -12.74 19.79
C LEU A 769 13.13 -12.73 19.91
N GLY A 770 12.62 -12.43 21.11
CA GLY A 770 11.19 -12.55 21.41
C GLY A 770 10.70 -13.99 21.25
N ALA A 771 9.68 -14.18 20.40
CA ALA A 771 9.12 -15.51 20.10
C ALA A 771 9.82 -16.23 18.94
N VAL A 772 10.73 -15.56 18.22
CA VAL A 772 11.31 -16.07 16.96
C VAL A 772 12.77 -16.49 17.16
N TRP A 773 13.16 -17.57 16.48
CA TRP A 773 14.52 -18.08 16.48
C TRP A 773 15.26 -17.66 15.22
N TYR A 774 16.53 -17.31 15.37
CA TYR A 774 17.40 -16.89 14.28
C TYR A 774 18.73 -17.63 14.29
N LEU A 775 19.25 -17.92 13.11
CA LEU A 775 20.65 -18.27 12.90
C LEU A 775 21.45 -16.99 12.67
N LEU A 776 22.37 -16.68 13.58
CA LEU A 776 23.32 -15.58 13.48
C LEU A 776 24.59 -16.05 12.76
N ILE A 777 25.05 -15.31 11.77
CA ILE A 777 26.27 -15.61 11.02
C ILE A 777 27.22 -14.40 11.00
N ASN A 778 28.50 -14.59 11.31
CA ASN A 778 29.53 -13.55 11.24
C ASN A 778 30.64 -13.97 10.27
N PRO A 779 30.79 -13.30 9.11
CA PRO A 779 31.92 -13.52 8.21
C PRO A 779 33.27 -13.26 8.90
N ALA A 780 34.25 -14.13 8.65
CA ALA A 780 35.58 -14.07 9.24
C ALA A 780 36.62 -14.76 8.33
N TYR A 781 37.89 -14.79 8.76
CA TYR A 781 38.96 -15.50 8.07
C TYR A 781 39.54 -16.64 8.92
N VAL A 782 39.96 -17.72 8.25
CA VAL A 782 40.71 -18.83 8.85
C VAL A 782 42.00 -19.02 8.06
N PHE A 783 43.10 -19.29 8.77
CA PHE A 783 44.41 -19.52 8.18
C PHE A 783 44.90 -20.94 8.49
N THR A 784 45.35 -21.68 7.48
CA THR A 784 45.92 -23.03 7.64
C THR A 784 47.25 -23.19 6.92
N ILE A 785 48.06 -24.15 7.33
CA ILE A 785 49.34 -24.45 6.69
C ILE A 785 49.12 -25.35 5.46
N ASP A 786 48.26 -26.35 5.60
CA ASP A 786 48.01 -27.40 4.60
C ASP A 786 46.92 -27.06 3.57
N GLY A 787 46.17 -25.97 3.78
CA GLY A 787 44.99 -25.59 3.02
C GLY A 787 43.74 -26.44 3.32
N ILE A 788 43.78 -27.30 4.35
CA ILE A 788 42.74 -28.28 4.66
C ILE A 788 42.29 -28.23 6.12
N LYS A 789 43.16 -28.56 7.09
CA LYS A 789 42.75 -28.72 8.51
C LYS A 789 43.75 -28.18 9.53
N GLN A 790 45.01 -28.03 9.15
CA GLN A 790 46.08 -27.66 10.07
C GLN A 790 46.10 -26.16 10.28
N LEU A 791 45.32 -25.69 11.26
CA LEU A 791 45.22 -24.29 11.64
C LEU A 791 46.60 -23.71 11.99
N LEU A 792 46.86 -22.48 11.56
CA LEU A 792 48.03 -21.72 11.99
C LEU A 792 47.85 -21.35 13.47
N LYS A 793 48.64 -21.93 14.38
CA LYS A 793 48.43 -21.78 15.83
C LYS A 793 49.26 -20.63 16.40
N SER A 794 48.58 -19.54 16.75
CA SER A 794 49.11 -18.50 17.65
C SER A 794 47.94 -17.66 18.16
N GLU A 795 48.00 -17.17 19.41
CA GLU A 795 47.00 -16.23 19.92
C GLU A 795 46.93 -14.97 19.05
N LYS A 796 48.06 -14.57 18.45
CA LYS A 796 48.17 -13.47 17.50
C LYS A 796 47.34 -13.69 16.23
N VAL A 797 47.13 -14.94 15.78
CA VAL A 797 46.37 -15.22 14.54
C VAL A 797 44.89 -14.87 14.68
N ASN A 798 44.31 -15.00 15.89
CA ASN A 798 42.94 -14.54 16.12
C ASN A 798 42.88 -12.99 16.04
N ILE A 799 43.85 -12.31 16.65
CA ILE A 799 43.95 -10.83 16.62
C ILE A 799 44.09 -10.34 15.18
N LEU A 800 44.96 -10.98 14.38
CA LEU A 800 45.20 -10.65 12.98
C LEU A 800 43.98 -10.97 12.11
N SER A 801 43.26 -12.06 12.37
CA SER A 801 41.99 -12.36 11.71
C SER A 801 40.93 -11.30 12.01
N THR A 802 40.81 -10.85 13.26
CA THR A 802 39.87 -9.81 13.65
C THR A 802 40.27 -8.45 13.08
N LYS A 803 41.57 -8.11 13.10
CA LYS A 803 42.12 -6.87 12.51
C LYS A 803 41.92 -6.83 11.00
N LYS A 804 41.96 -8.00 10.33
CA LYS A 804 41.65 -8.11 8.91
C LYS A 804 40.16 -7.98 8.63
N ALA A 805 39.31 -8.62 9.45
CA ALA A 805 37.85 -8.51 9.32
C ALA A 805 37.32 -7.11 9.67
N SER A 806 37.96 -6.37 10.59
CA SER A 806 37.58 -5.00 10.94
C SER A 806 37.83 -3.99 9.80
N ARG A 807 38.54 -4.40 8.75
CA ARG A 807 38.75 -3.62 7.53
C ARG A 807 37.76 -3.95 6.42
N ASP A 808 36.92 -4.98 6.61
CA ASP A 808 35.78 -5.21 5.75
C ASP A 808 34.67 -4.22 6.14
N TYR A 809 34.54 -3.14 5.36
CA TYR A 809 33.48 -2.13 5.56
C TYR A 809 32.10 -2.65 5.14
N ASN A 810 31.05 -1.88 5.46
CA ASN A 810 29.64 -2.28 5.32
C ASN A 810 29.29 -2.96 3.99
N MET A 811 29.77 -2.45 2.85
CA MET A 811 29.50 -3.05 1.54
C MET A 811 30.22 -4.40 1.34
N SER A 812 31.46 -4.53 1.83
CA SER A 812 32.20 -5.81 1.82
C SER A 812 31.47 -6.84 2.67
N VAL A 813 31.06 -6.47 3.89
CA VAL A 813 30.32 -7.36 4.80
C VAL A 813 28.96 -7.75 4.22
N HIS A 814 28.23 -6.81 3.61
CA HIS A 814 26.95 -7.12 2.97
C HIS A 814 27.11 -8.11 1.80
N ASN A 815 28.15 -7.93 0.98
CA ASN A 815 28.48 -8.87 -0.10
C ASN A 815 28.88 -10.25 0.46
N ASP A 816 29.60 -10.30 1.58
CA ASP A 816 29.93 -11.53 2.29
C ASP A 816 28.66 -12.23 2.79
N LEU A 817 27.74 -11.52 3.42
CA LEU A 817 26.48 -12.07 3.90
C LEU A 817 25.61 -12.59 2.76
N THR A 818 25.54 -11.85 1.64
CA THR A 818 24.81 -12.28 0.44
C THR A 818 25.41 -13.55 -0.16
N PHE A 819 26.74 -13.62 -0.23
CA PHE A 819 27.46 -14.83 -0.65
C PHE A 819 27.15 -16.03 0.27
N TRP A 820 27.25 -15.85 1.59
CA TRP A 820 27.00 -16.91 2.55
C TRP A 820 25.54 -17.36 2.56
N ALA A 821 24.59 -16.43 2.42
CA ALA A 821 23.17 -16.73 2.25
C ALA A 821 22.94 -17.64 1.04
N SER A 822 23.49 -17.27 -0.13
CA SER A 822 23.41 -18.05 -1.36
C SER A 822 24.08 -19.43 -1.23
N TYR A 823 25.24 -19.49 -0.57
CA TYR A 823 26.02 -20.72 -0.48
C TYR A 823 25.39 -21.76 0.44
N ILE A 824 25.02 -21.34 1.66
CA ILE A 824 24.44 -22.23 2.68
C ILE A 824 23.04 -22.68 2.24
N SER A 825 22.27 -21.81 1.58
CA SER A 825 20.96 -22.17 1.05
C SER A 825 21.00 -23.05 -0.20
N VAL A 826 22.20 -23.35 -0.73
CA VAL A 826 22.38 -24.07 -2.01
C VAL A 826 21.64 -23.36 -3.16
N ASN A 827 21.79 -22.03 -3.22
CA ASN A 827 21.16 -21.12 -4.19
C ASN A 827 19.62 -21.13 -4.17
N SER A 828 19.00 -21.42 -3.02
CA SER A 828 17.55 -21.31 -2.86
C SER A 828 17.11 -19.85 -2.67
N GLU A 829 16.08 -19.41 -3.41
CA GLU A 829 15.63 -18.02 -3.43
C GLU A 829 14.72 -17.61 -2.27
N SER A 830 14.13 -18.58 -1.55
CA SER A 830 13.15 -18.31 -0.49
C SER A 830 13.51 -18.96 0.84
N VAL A 831 13.70 -20.28 0.88
CA VAL A 831 13.90 -21.05 2.11
C VAL A 831 14.86 -22.21 1.89
N PHE A 832 15.55 -22.66 2.95
CA PHE A 832 16.38 -23.86 2.90
C PHE A 832 16.20 -24.72 4.15
N LEU A 833 16.33 -26.03 3.96
CA LEU A 833 16.24 -27.04 5.02
C LEU A 833 17.65 -27.39 5.52
N LEU A 834 17.83 -27.52 6.84
CA LEU A 834 19.07 -28.08 7.37
C LEU A 834 19.21 -29.55 6.99
N ARG A 835 20.27 -29.86 6.23
CA ARG A 835 20.52 -31.20 5.70
C ARG A 835 21.45 -32.00 6.61
N SER A 836 21.22 -33.30 6.70
CA SER A 836 22.12 -34.23 7.38
C SER A 836 23.35 -34.53 6.50
N ASN A 837 24.53 -34.73 7.12
CA ASN A 837 25.76 -35.10 6.40
C ASN A 837 25.85 -36.62 6.11
N MET A 838 24.79 -37.18 5.53
CA MET A 838 24.70 -38.60 5.23
C MET A 838 25.42 -38.94 3.92
N ARG A 839 26.09 -40.10 3.85
CA ARG A 839 26.59 -40.63 2.58
C ARG A 839 25.41 -41.12 1.73
N THR A 840 25.57 -41.14 0.41
CA THR A 840 24.51 -41.56 -0.54
C THR A 840 23.95 -42.95 -0.22
N SER A 841 24.78 -43.89 0.22
CA SER A 841 24.39 -45.24 0.64
C SER A 841 23.60 -45.31 1.95
N GLU A 842 23.78 -44.34 2.83
CA GLU A 842 23.05 -44.23 4.11
C GLU A 842 21.70 -43.54 3.89
N ARG A 843 21.68 -42.51 3.03
CA ARG A 843 20.46 -41.77 2.70
C ARG A 843 19.40 -42.63 2.01
N GLN A 844 19.80 -43.60 1.18
CA GLN A 844 18.87 -44.54 0.54
C GLN A 844 18.14 -45.47 1.53
N LYS A 845 18.62 -45.59 2.78
CA LYS A 845 18.02 -46.44 3.82
C LYS A 845 17.01 -45.70 4.70
N ILE A 846 16.89 -44.38 4.57
CA ILE A 846 16.01 -43.54 5.39
C ILE A 846 14.93 -42.95 4.50
N VAL A 847 13.68 -42.97 4.97
CA VAL A 847 12.56 -42.31 4.28
C VAL A 847 12.66 -40.81 4.60
N ASP A 848 12.53 -39.93 3.59
CA ASP A 848 12.66 -38.47 3.79
C ASP A 848 11.68 -37.92 4.86
N SER A 849 10.56 -38.60 5.13
CA SER A 849 9.59 -38.27 6.20
C SER A 849 10.14 -38.45 7.62
N ASP A 850 11.21 -39.21 7.80
CA ASP A 850 11.82 -39.50 9.11
C ASP A 850 12.91 -38.47 9.50
N LEU A 851 13.17 -37.48 8.64
CA LEU A 851 14.17 -36.43 8.89
C LEU A 851 13.52 -35.21 9.56
N PRO A 852 14.20 -34.57 10.54
CA PRO A 852 13.66 -33.38 11.19
C PRO A 852 13.58 -32.19 10.24
N GLU A 853 12.41 -31.55 10.20
CA GLU A 853 12.18 -30.38 9.37
C GLU A 853 12.56 -29.08 10.09
N ILE A 854 13.84 -28.67 9.98
CA ILE A 854 14.31 -27.36 10.42
C ILE A 854 14.49 -26.44 9.19
N VAL A 855 13.54 -25.54 8.98
CA VAL A 855 13.48 -24.67 7.78
C VAL A 855 13.87 -23.25 8.13
N LEU A 856 14.82 -22.68 7.39
CA LEU A 856 15.27 -21.31 7.53
C LEU A 856 14.93 -20.48 6.28
N SER A 857 14.72 -19.18 6.47
CA SER A 857 14.68 -18.20 5.37
C SER A 857 16.05 -18.11 4.70
N SER A 858 16.11 -18.02 3.37
CA SER A 858 17.36 -17.70 2.65
C SER A 858 17.57 -16.20 2.44
N LYS A 859 16.60 -15.36 2.84
CA LYS A 859 16.66 -13.90 2.72
C LYS A 859 17.08 -13.27 4.04
N LEU A 860 18.03 -12.32 3.95
CA LEU A 860 18.43 -11.48 5.08
C LEU A 860 17.29 -10.50 5.40
N PRO A 861 16.89 -10.34 6.67
CA PRO A 861 15.98 -9.28 7.09
C PRO A 861 16.58 -7.92 6.76
N ILE A 862 15.76 -7.05 6.16
CA ILE A 862 16.15 -5.68 5.81
C ILE A 862 15.22 -4.72 6.55
N ALA A 863 15.81 -3.83 7.34
CA ALA A 863 15.11 -2.73 7.98
C ALA A 863 15.46 -1.42 7.26
N SER A 864 14.47 -0.55 7.07
CA SER A 864 14.66 0.79 6.52
C SER A 864 14.45 1.79 7.66
N VAL A 865 15.51 2.49 8.07
CA VAL A 865 15.43 3.47 9.16
C VAL A 865 15.48 4.86 8.58
N HIS A 866 14.39 5.61 8.77
CA HIS A 866 14.16 6.92 8.16
C HIS A 866 14.77 8.10 8.94
N ASP A 867 15.32 7.85 10.14
CA ASP A 867 15.89 8.89 11.00
C ASP A 867 17.12 8.32 11.73
N VAL A 868 18.32 8.69 11.27
CA VAL A 868 19.58 8.31 11.91
C VAL A 868 20.34 9.60 12.22
N SER A 869 20.05 10.19 13.37
CA SER A 869 20.94 11.15 14.01
C SER A 869 22.00 10.36 14.79
N ILE A 870 23.10 9.98 14.12
CA ILE A 870 24.27 9.42 14.80
C ILE A 870 25.45 10.38 14.67
N VAL A 871 26.02 10.60 15.84
CA VAL A 871 27.13 11.47 16.22
C VAL A 871 28.45 11.02 15.61
N ASP A 872 29.25 12.04 15.27
CA ASP A 872 30.62 12.07 14.75
C ASP A 872 30.89 11.52 13.33
N PRO A 873 31.57 12.32 12.48
CA PRO A 873 32.05 11.85 11.19
C PRO A 873 33.10 10.76 11.41
N PHE A 874 32.79 9.54 10.98
CA PHE A 874 33.76 8.46 10.90
C PHE A 874 34.76 8.78 9.79
N VAL A 875 36.00 9.07 10.18
CA VAL A 875 37.14 9.24 9.26
C VAL A 875 37.61 7.85 8.85
N GLU A 876 37.50 7.49 7.57
CA GLU A 876 38.18 6.31 7.03
C GLU A 876 39.70 6.49 7.19
N PRO A 877 40.40 5.59 7.92
CA PRO A 877 41.85 5.63 7.99
C PRO A 877 42.45 5.32 6.61
N SER A 878 43.40 6.13 6.17
CA SER A 878 44.16 5.92 4.93
C SER A 878 45.13 4.72 5.08
N ASP A 879 44.62 3.50 5.02
CA ASP A 879 45.32 2.28 5.47
C ASP A 879 45.82 1.37 4.31
N LEU A 880 46.38 1.94 3.23
CA LEU A 880 47.09 1.10 2.24
C LEU A 880 48.43 0.57 2.80
N GLU A 881 49.10 1.31 3.69
CA GLU A 881 50.39 0.92 4.30
C GLU A 881 50.22 -0.24 5.30
N ASP A 882 49.06 -0.37 5.92
CA ASP A 882 48.80 -1.23 7.07
C ASP A 882 48.35 -2.67 6.72
N ILE A 883 47.90 -2.93 5.48
CA ILE A 883 47.49 -4.28 5.02
C ILE A 883 48.71 -5.14 4.74
N GLU A 884 49.76 -4.55 4.15
CA GLU A 884 51.02 -5.23 3.91
C GLU A 884 51.66 -5.71 5.22
N ASP A 885 51.50 -4.94 6.31
CA ASP A 885 52.07 -5.29 7.61
C ASP A 885 51.37 -6.48 8.27
N ILE A 886 50.04 -6.60 8.13
CA ILE A 886 49.30 -7.80 8.56
C ILE A 886 49.74 -9.02 7.76
N GLU A 887 49.92 -8.86 6.44
CA GLU A 887 50.38 -9.97 5.58
C GLU A 887 51.81 -10.40 5.95
N LYS A 888 52.72 -9.46 6.20
CA LYS A 888 54.09 -9.73 6.68
C LYS A 888 54.10 -10.46 8.03
N GLU A 889 53.26 -10.06 8.99
CA GLU A 889 53.19 -10.71 10.31
C GLU A 889 52.63 -12.13 10.22
N LEU A 890 51.60 -12.36 9.39
CA LEU A 890 51.08 -13.71 9.12
C LEU A 890 52.10 -14.61 8.42
N GLU A 891 52.88 -14.06 7.47
CA GLU A 891 53.98 -14.78 6.83
C GLU A 891 55.08 -15.19 7.81
N GLN A 892 55.44 -14.29 8.74
CA GLN A 892 56.44 -14.59 9.76
C GLN A 892 55.96 -15.72 10.69
N LEU A 893 54.72 -15.64 11.18
CA LEU A 893 54.14 -16.69 12.03
C LEU A 893 54.06 -18.03 11.29
N ALA A 894 53.72 -18.03 10.00
CA ALA A 894 53.71 -19.24 9.19
C ALA A 894 55.09 -19.87 9.03
N LYS A 895 56.15 -19.06 8.87
CA LYS A 895 57.54 -19.54 8.83
C LYS A 895 57.96 -20.18 10.15
N GLU A 896 57.71 -19.49 11.27
CA GLU A 896 58.04 -20.00 12.61
C GLU A 896 57.35 -21.33 12.92
N GLU A 897 56.09 -21.49 12.51
CA GLU A 897 55.32 -22.73 12.73
C GLU A 897 55.84 -23.87 11.84
N GLN A 898 56.11 -23.61 10.55
CA GLN A 898 56.71 -24.58 9.63
C GLN A 898 58.10 -25.04 10.09
N ASP A 899 58.91 -24.14 10.66
CA ASP A 899 60.24 -24.47 11.18
C ASP A 899 60.17 -25.28 12.47
N LYS A 900 59.17 -25.05 13.33
CA LYS A 900 58.88 -25.90 14.51
C LYS A 900 58.44 -27.31 14.11
N GLU A 901 57.65 -27.46 13.05
CA GLU A 901 57.24 -28.78 12.56
C GLU A 901 58.41 -29.54 11.93
N ARG A 902 59.25 -28.86 11.14
CA ARG A 902 60.50 -29.45 10.60
C ARG A 902 61.47 -29.90 11.70
N LYS A 903 61.53 -29.20 12.83
CA LYS A 903 62.33 -29.61 14.00
C LYS A 903 61.72 -30.77 14.80
N LYS A 904 60.41 -31.02 14.68
CA LYS A 904 59.73 -32.17 15.29
C LYS A 904 59.83 -33.44 14.46
N ASP A 905 59.84 -33.30 13.12
CA ASP A 905 59.95 -34.44 12.19
C ASP A 905 61.41 -34.89 11.96
N GLY A 906 62.38 -34.10 12.44
CA GLY A 906 63.83 -34.38 12.35
C GLY A 906 64.45 -35.01 13.59
N ASN A 907 63.65 -35.57 14.52
CA ASN A 907 64.09 -36.18 15.77
C ASN A 907 63.53 -37.59 15.94
#